data_AF-A0A553QEZ7-F1
#
_entry.id   AF-A0A553QEZ7-F1
#
_cell.length_a   1.000
_cell.length_b   1.000
_cell.length_c   1.000
_cell.angle_alpha   90.00
_cell.angle_beta   90.00
_cell.angle_gamma   90.00
#
_symmetry.space_group_name_H-M   'P 1'
#
loop_
_entity.id
_entity.type
_entity.pdbx_description
1 polymer ?
#
loop_
_entity_poly.entity_id
_entity_poly.type
_entity_poly.pdbx_seq_one_letter_code
_entity_poly.pdbx_strand_id
1 'polypeptide(L)'
;MKGRQLDQMLAICSGRRRRAGVEKDEGALDFVFAEIESLHLCESLFSLISFCLCGSHGQLWCDTDSERDYSTGATAYKPGVLTWCTESGAAGDMWPGEPLLFPERHPMGESNICEVIAVVGSSETLGGWCHQKAITLKPTEEDSTLWRTSVQVPRGSETKYRYFKGFVLESTNAGGPCQVIVNRWETHQLPRHLSPSEPELVVDDGNFGEHNGAVCVDSGWLTCQTEIRLRLHYSVKPPVSITKKKLKLMLEGVEEEEEESPSSWHKMTTTLEISMVSDEGCNSRHSQPECGYALEPKRWTEYTIHTMDPDNLELTFEFFEEDLSETVVQGDAHPGHVGTACLLSSSFVENGKDLGVVTLPIMSRNSRQTIGKVRVDYLVTRPIQGLQCDMSQSFTKHWKKRRALDVGHRGAGSTHAAKHHKIRENTIASFLSAANHGAAFVEFDVHLSKDLVPILAHTTAMELHDHKDLQDEEEYVDEHQPFPTLSQIFQAVPENVGFNIELKWISQFKDGSWDAHLSSYFNMNQFLDIILTCVLQNAGKRKIIFSCFDPDVCTMVRQKQNKYPILFLTQGVTELYPELMDIRCQSTKIAMSFAQSENILGISAHTDELLKHMEFIREAHSKGLVVFCWGDYNNDHENRRMLREHDIDGLIYDRIVDDNLEQLNIFKVEEQGGTLKEVIKTCACSTRSIPCSSMPCPGKVHEANGESDSGLSSS
;
A
#
# COMPACT_ATOMS: atom_id res chain seq x y z
N MET A 1 -46.65 -2.92 43.52
CA MET A 1 -47.23 -1.61 43.20
C MET A 1 -47.09 -1.41 41.70
N LYS A 2 -48.17 -1.16 40.96
CA LYS A 2 -48.15 -0.85 39.52
C LYS A 2 -48.81 0.51 39.33
N GLY A 3 -48.28 1.32 38.40
CA GLY A 3 -48.86 2.61 38.00
C GLY A 3 -48.29 3.82 38.75
N ARG A 4 -47.41 4.55 38.05
CA ARG A 4 -47.05 5.99 38.14
C ARG A 4 -45.57 6.21 37.84
N GLN A 5 -45.22 6.24 36.56
CA GLN A 5 -44.17 7.11 35.98
C GLN A 5 -44.12 6.94 34.44
N LEU A 6 -45.29 7.04 33.79
CA LEU A 6 -45.40 7.19 32.33
C LEU A 6 -46.01 8.55 31.93
N ASP A 7 -46.12 9.48 32.88
CA ASP A 7 -46.76 10.81 32.74
C ASP A 7 -45.75 11.97 32.72
N GLN A 8 -44.46 11.71 32.44
CA GLN A 8 -43.41 12.75 32.48
C GLN A 8 -42.52 12.85 31.23
N MET A 9 -42.90 12.20 30.11
CA MET A 9 -42.23 12.36 28.80
C MET A 9 -43.12 12.90 27.67
N LEU A 10 -44.31 13.43 27.98
CA LEU A 10 -45.24 14.04 27.00
C LEU A 10 -45.56 15.52 27.28
N ALA A 11 -44.64 16.24 27.93
CA ALA A 11 -44.89 17.60 28.45
C ALA A 11 -43.85 18.69 28.08
N ILE A 12 -43.08 18.53 27.00
CA ILE A 12 -42.28 19.63 26.40
C ILE A 12 -42.45 19.69 24.87
N CYS A 13 -43.70 19.69 24.38
CA CYS A 13 -44.02 19.88 22.95
C CYS A 13 -45.37 20.59 22.71
N SER A 14 -45.64 21.71 23.39
CA SER A 14 -46.63 22.71 22.93
C SER A 14 -46.43 24.05 23.65
N GLY A 15 -45.90 25.07 22.95
CA GLY A 15 -45.48 26.27 23.69
C GLY A 15 -45.10 27.58 22.98
N ARG A 16 -45.27 27.76 21.65
CA ARG A 16 -45.48 29.09 21.00
C ARG A 16 -45.54 29.00 19.46
N ARG A 17 -46.69 29.38 18.88
CA ARG A 17 -46.79 29.87 17.48
C ARG A 17 -47.12 31.37 17.49
N ARG A 18 -46.35 32.18 16.76
CA ARG A 18 -46.82 33.43 16.12
C ARG A 18 -45.96 33.74 14.89
N ARG A 19 -46.58 33.66 13.68
CA ARG A 19 -46.40 34.45 12.42
C ARG A 19 -44.96 34.72 11.91
N ALA A 20 -44.60 34.58 10.62
CA ALA A 20 -45.33 34.21 9.38
C ALA A 20 -44.34 33.88 8.21
N GLY A 21 -44.85 33.34 7.08
CA GLY A 21 -44.10 32.96 5.85
C GLY A 21 -43.68 31.47 5.89
N VAL A 22 -44.18 30.52 5.08
CA VAL A 22 -44.22 30.38 3.59
C VAL A 22 -42.79 30.33 3.05
N GLU A 23 -42.29 29.25 2.42
CA GLU A 23 -42.96 28.26 1.54
C GLU A 23 -42.43 26.80 1.67
N LYS A 24 -42.95 25.90 0.82
CA LYS A 24 -42.82 24.43 0.68
C LYS A 24 -41.37 23.86 0.49
N ASP A 25 -41.06 22.56 0.55
CA ASP A 25 -41.80 21.35 0.11
C ASP A 25 -41.55 20.05 0.93
N GLU A 26 -42.37 19.03 0.64
CA GLU A 26 -42.36 17.64 1.13
C GLU A 26 -41.22 16.80 0.48
N GLY A 27 -40.81 15.61 0.93
CA GLY A 27 -41.20 14.76 2.06
C GLY A 27 -40.59 13.34 1.86
N ALA A 28 -40.27 12.62 2.93
CA ALA A 28 -39.66 11.28 2.84
C ALA A 28 -40.00 10.38 4.04
N LEU A 29 -39.82 9.06 3.81
CA LEU A 29 -39.80 7.93 4.75
C LEU A 29 -41.14 7.25 5.11
N ASP A 30 -41.17 5.94 4.90
CA ASP A 30 -42.07 4.97 5.51
C ASP A 30 -41.26 3.75 6.05
N PHE A 31 -41.52 3.44 7.32
CA PHE A 31 -41.32 2.25 8.17
C PHE A 31 -40.41 1.03 7.86
N VAL A 32 -39.86 0.52 8.97
CA VAL A 32 -39.29 -0.83 9.22
C VAL A 32 -40.05 -1.48 10.40
N PHE A 33 -40.09 -2.81 10.51
CA PHE A 33 -40.61 -3.53 11.70
C PHE A 33 -39.97 -4.93 11.89
N ALA A 34 -40.14 -5.48 13.11
CA ALA A 34 -39.74 -6.82 13.64
C ALA A 34 -38.26 -6.98 14.09
N GLU A 35 -37.92 -7.68 15.19
CA GLU A 35 -38.71 -8.31 16.28
C GLU A 35 -37.87 -8.48 17.58
N ILE A 36 -38.45 -8.97 18.68
CA ILE A 36 -37.81 -9.12 20.01
C ILE A 36 -38.02 -10.54 20.59
N GLU A 37 -36.95 -11.16 21.14
CA GLU A 37 -36.94 -12.17 22.23
C GLU A 37 -35.47 -12.39 22.66
N SER A 38 -35.05 -12.71 23.90
CA SER A 38 -35.74 -12.89 25.20
C SER A 38 -34.77 -12.58 26.38
N LEU A 39 -35.27 -12.51 27.63
CA LEU A 39 -34.51 -12.14 28.85
C LEU A 39 -34.63 -13.22 29.94
N HIS A 40 -33.57 -13.41 30.76
CA HIS A 40 -33.55 -14.07 32.09
C HIS A 40 -32.26 -13.66 32.87
N LEU A 41 -32.10 -14.00 34.16
CA LEU A 41 -32.68 -13.28 35.30
C LEU A 41 -31.93 -13.58 36.63
N CYS A 42 -31.77 -12.55 37.48
CA CYS A 42 -31.27 -12.56 38.87
C CYS A 42 -29.77 -12.86 39.08
N GLU A 43 -28.95 -12.00 39.71
CA GLU A 43 -29.00 -11.30 41.03
C GLU A 43 -28.63 -12.15 42.25
N SER A 44 -27.49 -11.84 42.89
CA SER A 44 -27.17 -11.81 44.35
C SER A 44 -25.65 -11.94 44.60
N LEU A 45 -25.00 -11.44 45.67
CA LEU A 45 -25.15 -10.25 46.55
C LEU A 45 -23.93 -10.20 47.54
N PHE A 46 -23.55 -9.01 48.04
CA PHE A 46 -22.67 -8.74 49.21
C PHE A 46 -21.11 -8.90 49.16
N SER A 47 -20.43 -7.74 49.07
CA SER A 47 -19.49 -7.15 50.07
C SER A 47 -18.18 -7.83 50.55
N LEU A 48 -17.05 -7.30 50.06
CA LEU A 48 -16.03 -6.51 50.82
C LEU A 48 -15.57 -6.96 52.25
N ILE A 49 -14.25 -7.23 52.45
CA ILE A 49 -13.32 -6.50 53.39
C ILE A 49 -11.89 -7.13 53.53
N SER A 50 -10.87 -6.24 53.46
CA SER A 50 -9.48 -6.26 54.04
C SER A 50 -8.35 -7.27 53.69
N PHE A 51 -7.33 -6.73 53.01
CA PHE A 51 -5.92 -6.53 53.47
C PHE A 51 -5.13 -7.63 54.24
N CYS A 52 -3.92 -7.94 53.72
CA CYS A 52 -2.71 -8.05 54.55
C CYS A 52 -1.40 -7.76 53.77
N LEU A 53 -0.32 -7.44 54.51
CA LEU A 53 0.96 -6.89 54.01
C LEU A 53 2.14 -7.87 54.13
N CYS A 54 3.09 -7.80 53.17
CA CYS A 54 4.55 -7.93 53.30
C CYS A 54 5.16 -7.53 51.93
N GLY A 55 6.26 -6.78 51.78
CA GLY A 55 7.58 -6.90 52.42
C GLY A 55 8.47 -7.82 51.56
N SER A 56 9.71 -7.51 51.16
CA SER A 56 10.64 -6.41 51.50
C SER A 56 11.97 -6.54 50.72
N HIS A 57 12.72 -5.45 50.51
CA HIS A 57 14.12 -5.38 50.00
C HIS A 57 14.40 -5.90 48.56
N GLY A 58 15.28 -5.32 47.72
CA GLY A 58 16.08 -4.09 47.82
C GLY A 58 17.60 -4.31 47.92
N GLN A 59 18.34 -4.26 46.79
CA GLN A 59 19.79 -3.95 46.79
C GLN A 59 20.34 -3.50 45.42
N LEU A 60 21.20 -2.46 45.43
CA LEU A 60 21.99 -1.94 44.31
C LEU A 60 23.16 -2.87 43.94
N TRP A 61 23.61 -2.80 42.68
CA TRP A 61 25.04 -2.74 42.31
C TRP A 61 25.22 -1.76 41.13
N CYS A 62 26.42 -1.16 41.00
CA CYS A 62 26.81 -0.20 39.97
C CYS A 62 28.07 -0.69 39.20
N ASP A 63 28.53 0.13 38.25
CA ASP A 63 29.84 0.11 37.55
C ASP A 63 30.01 -0.90 36.39
N THR A 64 30.71 -0.61 35.27
CA THR A 64 31.03 0.64 34.52
C THR A 64 31.53 0.25 33.10
N ASP A 65 31.39 1.15 32.12
CA ASP A 65 32.17 1.36 30.87
C ASP A 65 32.81 0.19 30.06
N SER A 66 32.53 0.14 28.75
CA SER A 66 33.52 0.44 27.68
C SER A 66 32.97 0.25 26.24
N GLU A 67 33.71 0.71 25.23
CA GLU A 67 33.22 1.05 23.88
C GLU A 67 33.38 -0.03 22.78
N ARG A 68 32.54 0.09 21.72
CA ARG A 68 32.78 -0.21 20.27
C ARG A 68 33.32 -1.60 19.87
N ASP A 69 32.72 -2.33 18.92
CA ASP A 69 32.70 -1.95 17.49
C ASP A 69 31.68 -2.73 16.63
N TYR A 70 31.51 -2.33 15.36
CA TYR A 70 30.51 -2.87 14.41
C TYR A 70 30.80 -4.27 13.84
N SER A 71 29.80 -5.16 13.81
CA SER A 71 29.67 -6.19 12.75
C SER A 71 28.22 -6.65 12.56
N THR A 72 27.85 -6.94 11.31
CA THR A 72 26.48 -7.27 10.87
C THR A 72 26.08 -8.69 11.26
N GLY A 73 25.07 -8.85 12.13
CA GLY A 73 24.46 -10.14 12.48
C GLY A 73 23.05 -10.27 11.92
N ALA A 74 22.87 -10.98 10.80
CA ALA A 74 21.57 -11.43 10.36
C ALA A 74 21.25 -12.79 11.00
N THR A 75 20.18 -12.85 11.80
CA THR A 75 19.70 -14.09 12.41
C THR A 75 19.03 -14.99 11.36
N ALA A 76 19.83 -15.92 10.81
CA ALA A 76 19.34 -16.95 9.90
C ALA A 76 18.62 -18.06 10.69
N TYR A 77 17.30 -18.11 10.58
CA TYR A 77 16.48 -19.24 11.05
C TYR A 77 16.52 -20.37 10.01
N LYS A 78 16.72 -21.61 10.46
CA LYS A 78 16.78 -22.83 9.62
C LYS A 78 15.52 -23.69 9.77
N PRO A 79 14.44 -23.49 9.00
CA PRO A 79 13.47 -24.55 8.76
C PRO A 79 14.16 -25.81 8.24
N GLY A 80 13.66 -26.98 8.62
CA GLY A 80 14.23 -28.25 8.16
C GLY A 80 13.48 -29.46 8.72
N VAL A 81 13.44 -30.53 7.92
CA VAL A 81 12.82 -31.83 8.24
C VAL A 81 11.28 -31.81 8.26
N LEU A 82 10.62 -31.49 7.13
CA LEU A 82 9.25 -31.97 6.92
C LEU A 82 9.26 -33.49 6.84
N THR A 83 8.45 -34.13 7.68
CA THR A 83 8.34 -35.60 7.77
C THR A 83 6.95 -36.02 7.31
N TRP A 84 6.82 -37.04 6.47
CA TRP A 84 5.54 -37.44 5.87
C TRP A 84 5.33 -38.90 6.20
N CYS A 85 4.18 -39.28 6.75
CA CYS A 85 3.92 -40.66 7.16
C CYS A 85 2.52 -41.11 6.74
N THR A 86 2.41 -42.41 6.48
CA THR A 86 1.14 -43.17 6.50
C THR A 86 1.22 -44.21 7.62
N GLU A 87 0.11 -44.46 8.31
CA GLU A 87 0.03 -45.09 9.64
C GLU A 87 0.92 -46.34 9.89
N SER A 88 1.83 -46.28 10.88
CA SER A 88 1.75 -47.02 12.19
C SER A 88 3.11 -47.47 12.81
N GLY A 89 3.31 -47.29 14.14
CA GLY A 89 4.13 -48.25 14.94
C GLY A 89 5.38 -47.85 15.79
N ALA A 90 5.23 -47.02 16.84
CA ALA A 90 5.88 -47.09 18.19
C ALA A 90 7.43 -47.20 18.49
N ALA A 91 7.95 -46.14 19.16
CA ALA A 91 8.70 -46.06 20.47
C ALA A 91 10.21 -46.43 20.68
N GLY A 92 10.95 -45.54 21.40
CA GLY A 92 12.20 -45.87 22.16
C GLY A 92 13.21 -44.73 22.55
N ASP A 93 13.07 -44.16 23.76
CA ASP A 93 14.02 -43.56 24.78
C ASP A 93 15.57 -43.46 24.55
N MET A 94 16.42 -42.60 25.20
CA MET A 94 16.32 -41.35 26.01
C MET A 94 17.72 -40.83 26.55
N TRP A 95 18.11 -39.54 26.29
CA TRP A 95 19.04 -38.56 27.00
C TRP A 95 20.37 -38.99 27.74
N PRO A 96 21.22 -38.09 28.36
CA PRO A 96 21.28 -36.61 28.45
C PRO A 96 22.67 -35.91 28.21
N GLY A 97 22.72 -34.56 28.17
CA GLY A 97 23.95 -33.77 28.43
C GLY A 97 23.98 -32.30 27.98
N GLU A 98 23.65 -31.36 28.86
CA GLU A 98 23.59 -29.87 28.67
C GLU A 98 24.28 -29.14 29.87
N PRO A 99 24.31 -27.79 30.03
CA PRO A 99 24.29 -26.65 29.08
C PRO A 99 25.37 -25.58 29.41
N LEU A 100 25.28 -24.38 28.80
CA LEU A 100 25.35 -23.12 29.57
C LEU A 100 24.69 -21.95 28.81
N LEU A 101 23.67 -21.35 29.44
CA LEU A 101 22.84 -20.24 28.95
C LEU A 101 23.20 -18.92 29.65
N PHE A 102 22.83 -17.79 29.03
CA PHE A 102 22.44 -16.58 29.77
C PHE A 102 21.07 -16.10 29.27
N PRO A 103 20.10 -15.80 30.16
CA PRO A 103 18.70 -15.60 29.76
C PRO A 103 18.30 -14.13 29.65
N GLU A 104 17.49 -13.80 28.65
CA GLU A 104 16.53 -12.70 28.79
C GLU A 104 15.41 -13.16 29.73
N ARG A 105 15.31 -12.51 30.89
CA ARG A 105 14.20 -12.72 31.82
C ARG A 105 13.02 -11.84 31.41
N HIS A 106 12.11 -12.37 30.60
CA HIS A 106 10.73 -11.92 30.71
C HIS A 106 10.21 -12.27 32.12
N PRO A 107 9.56 -11.33 32.83
CA PRO A 107 8.80 -11.66 34.02
C PRO A 107 7.76 -12.73 33.69
N MET A 108 7.67 -13.78 34.50
CA MET A 108 6.63 -14.80 34.34
C MET A 108 5.28 -14.21 34.71
N GLY A 109 4.49 -13.82 33.71
CA GLY A 109 3.12 -13.34 33.88
C GLY A 109 2.72 -12.31 32.82
N GLU A 110 2.54 -12.76 31.56
CA GLU A 110 1.57 -12.23 30.58
C GLU A 110 1.68 -13.03 29.26
N SER A 111 0.54 -13.18 28.57
CA SER A 111 0.34 -14.18 27.50
C SER A 111 0.73 -13.65 26.12
N ASN A 112 2.01 -13.73 25.75
CA ASN A 112 2.46 -13.34 24.41
C ASN A 112 2.16 -14.39 23.34
N ILE A 113 1.49 -13.98 22.27
CA ILE A 113 1.25 -14.81 21.08
C ILE A 113 2.54 -14.93 20.27
N CYS A 114 3.08 -16.13 20.18
CA CYS A 114 4.27 -16.40 19.38
C CYS A 114 3.96 -16.31 17.87
N GLU A 115 4.80 -15.57 17.13
CA GLU A 115 4.84 -15.65 15.67
C GLU A 115 5.19 -17.10 15.25
N VAL A 116 4.42 -17.67 14.33
CA VAL A 116 4.60 -19.03 13.82
C VAL A 116 5.08 -19.04 12.38
N ILE A 117 5.83 -20.08 12.00
CA ILE A 117 6.07 -20.42 10.60
C ILE A 117 4.93 -21.33 10.11
N ALA A 118 4.39 -21.06 8.93
CA ALA A 118 3.36 -21.88 8.30
C ALA A 118 3.67 -22.15 6.82
N VAL A 119 3.08 -23.21 6.26
CA VAL A 119 3.21 -23.61 4.85
C VAL A 119 1.85 -23.61 4.16
N VAL A 120 1.81 -23.10 2.93
CA VAL A 120 0.62 -23.08 2.06
C VAL A 120 1.01 -23.46 0.64
N GLY A 121 0.11 -24.09 -0.11
CA GLY A 121 0.44 -24.67 -1.40
C GLY A 121 -0.74 -25.10 -2.26
N SER A 122 -0.44 -25.72 -3.40
CA SER A 122 -1.40 -25.98 -4.48
C SER A 122 -2.35 -27.16 -4.24
N SER A 123 -2.06 -28.06 -3.30
CA SER A 123 -2.97 -29.14 -2.93
C SER A 123 -4.01 -28.66 -1.92
N GLU A 124 -5.18 -29.33 -1.90
CA GLU A 124 -6.22 -29.09 -0.90
C GLU A 124 -5.70 -29.24 0.54
N THR A 125 -4.83 -30.22 0.75
CA THR A 125 -4.12 -30.50 2.01
C THR A 125 -3.09 -29.44 2.40
N LEU A 126 -2.66 -28.59 1.47
CA LEU A 126 -1.81 -27.40 1.74
C LEU A 126 -2.64 -26.10 1.64
N GLY A 127 -3.96 -26.20 1.74
CA GLY A 127 -4.87 -25.07 1.77
C GLY A 127 -5.25 -24.46 0.42
N GLY A 128 -4.72 -24.97 -0.71
CA GLY A 128 -5.05 -24.49 -2.05
C GLY A 128 -4.73 -23.01 -2.27
N TRP A 129 -3.53 -22.58 -1.84
CA TRP A 129 -3.04 -21.19 -1.83
C TRP A 129 -3.81 -20.20 -0.92
N CYS A 130 -4.76 -20.67 -0.12
CA CYS A 130 -5.46 -19.86 0.87
C CYS A 130 -4.70 -19.82 2.21
N HIS A 131 -4.25 -18.63 2.63
CA HIS A 131 -3.54 -18.43 3.90
C HIS A 131 -4.34 -18.89 5.13
N GLN A 132 -5.67 -18.73 5.11
CA GLN A 132 -6.58 -19.21 6.18
C GLN A 132 -6.62 -20.74 6.32
N LYS A 133 -6.07 -21.48 5.36
CA LYS A 133 -5.99 -22.95 5.35
C LYS A 133 -4.55 -23.47 5.38
N ALA A 134 -3.60 -22.60 5.72
CA ALA A 134 -2.20 -22.97 5.85
C ALA A 134 -1.97 -23.95 7.01
N ILE A 135 -0.88 -24.72 6.93
CA ILE A 135 -0.47 -25.63 7.99
C ILE A 135 0.66 -25.00 8.78
N THR A 136 0.44 -24.79 10.07
CA THR A 136 1.46 -24.32 11.01
C THR A 136 2.55 -25.38 11.22
N LEU A 137 3.80 -24.94 11.19
CA LEU A 137 4.97 -25.72 11.61
C LEU A 137 5.15 -25.58 13.13
N LYS A 138 5.79 -26.57 13.73
CA LYS A 138 6.19 -26.56 15.14
C LYS A 138 7.71 -26.51 15.24
N PRO A 139 8.29 -25.73 16.18
CA PRO A 139 9.71 -25.86 16.51
C PRO A 139 9.98 -27.28 17.02
N THR A 140 11.19 -27.80 16.82
CA THR A 140 11.58 -29.07 17.43
C THR A 140 11.97 -28.86 18.90
N GLU A 141 11.85 -29.92 19.70
CA GLU A 141 12.27 -29.91 21.12
C GLU A 141 13.81 -29.86 21.25
N GLU A 142 14.54 -30.24 20.20
CA GLU A 142 16.01 -30.32 20.17
C GLU A 142 16.68 -29.03 19.65
N ASP A 143 16.00 -28.25 18.81
CA ASP A 143 16.52 -27.01 18.22
C ASP A 143 15.36 -26.04 17.93
N SER A 144 15.26 -24.95 18.71
CA SER A 144 14.20 -23.94 18.57
C SER A 144 14.29 -23.13 17.27
N THR A 145 15.41 -23.21 16.53
CA THR A 145 15.56 -22.63 15.20
C THR A 145 15.02 -23.54 14.09
N LEU A 146 14.83 -24.83 14.38
CA LEU A 146 14.38 -25.87 13.46
C LEU A 146 12.86 -26.04 13.53
N TRP A 147 12.17 -25.79 12.42
CA TRP A 147 10.70 -25.86 12.33
C TRP A 147 10.28 -26.97 11.38
N ARG A 148 9.30 -27.80 11.81
CA ARG A 148 8.78 -28.93 11.02
C ARG A 148 7.29 -29.12 11.11
N THR A 149 6.74 -29.82 10.11
CA THR A 149 5.36 -30.32 10.12
C THR A 149 5.25 -31.61 9.30
N SER A 150 4.05 -32.19 9.29
CA SER A 150 3.69 -33.37 8.52
C SER A 150 2.40 -33.10 7.75
N VAL A 151 2.47 -33.19 6.42
CA VAL A 151 1.32 -32.97 5.54
C VAL A 151 1.07 -34.25 4.73
N GLN A 152 -0.05 -34.31 4.00
CA GLN A 152 -0.34 -35.36 3.02
C GLN A 152 -0.38 -34.72 1.63
N VAL A 153 0.23 -35.32 0.61
CA VAL A 153 0.27 -34.75 -0.75
C VAL A 153 0.03 -35.82 -1.83
N PRO A 154 -0.50 -35.45 -3.01
CA PRO A 154 -0.76 -36.41 -4.07
C PRO A 154 0.53 -37.06 -4.61
N ARG A 155 0.66 -38.38 -4.46
CA ARG A 155 1.79 -39.16 -4.99
C ARG A 155 1.88 -39.05 -6.51
N GLY A 156 3.10 -38.87 -7.03
CA GLY A 156 3.36 -38.82 -8.47
C GLY A 156 2.93 -37.54 -9.19
N SER A 157 2.45 -36.53 -8.46
CA SER A 157 2.08 -35.22 -9.00
C SER A 157 2.97 -34.12 -8.42
N GLU A 158 3.28 -33.11 -9.23
CA GLU A 158 3.97 -31.91 -8.75
C GLU A 158 3.06 -31.13 -7.78
N THR A 159 3.53 -30.91 -6.56
CA THR A 159 2.88 -30.06 -5.56
C THR A 159 3.76 -28.84 -5.30
N LYS A 160 3.17 -27.64 -5.38
CA LYS A 160 3.86 -26.36 -5.18
C LYS A 160 3.47 -25.75 -3.85
N TYR A 161 4.41 -25.06 -3.19
CA TYR A 161 4.19 -24.49 -1.87
C TYR A 161 5.13 -23.31 -1.58
N ARG A 162 4.82 -22.59 -0.50
CA ARG A 162 5.57 -21.46 0.05
C ARG A 162 5.45 -21.45 1.57
N TYR A 163 6.46 -20.93 2.23
CA TYR A 163 6.39 -20.61 3.65
C TYR A 163 5.96 -19.17 3.90
N PHE A 164 5.41 -18.91 5.08
CA PHE A 164 5.25 -17.57 5.64
C PHE A 164 5.43 -17.58 7.16
N LYS A 165 5.71 -16.39 7.70
CA LYS A 165 5.66 -16.06 9.12
C LYS A 165 4.40 -15.26 9.42
N GLY A 166 3.75 -15.52 10.54
CA GLY A 166 2.47 -14.94 10.85
C GLY A 166 1.90 -15.34 12.20
N PHE A 167 0.62 -15.03 12.41
CA PHE A 167 -0.12 -15.39 13.62
C PHE A 167 -1.38 -16.17 13.24
N VAL A 168 -1.74 -17.17 14.05
CA VAL A 168 -2.98 -17.93 13.89
C VAL A 168 -3.81 -17.70 15.14
N LEU A 169 -4.94 -17.02 14.97
CA LEU A 169 -5.85 -16.63 16.04
C LEU A 169 -7.02 -17.62 16.06
N GLU A 170 -7.26 -18.26 17.20
CA GLU A 170 -8.41 -19.15 17.35
C GLU A 170 -9.71 -18.35 17.39
N SER A 171 -10.81 -18.94 16.90
CA SER A 171 -12.11 -18.27 16.92
C SER A 171 -12.66 -18.22 18.35
N THR A 172 -13.15 -17.06 18.78
CA THR A 172 -13.88 -16.89 20.05
C THR A 172 -15.16 -17.73 20.11
N ASN A 173 -15.70 -18.12 18.96
CA ASN A 173 -16.83 -19.04 18.86
C ASN A 173 -16.35 -20.48 18.67
N ALA A 174 -16.82 -21.40 19.51
CA ALA A 174 -16.46 -22.82 19.42
C ALA A 174 -16.80 -23.42 18.04
N GLY A 175 -15.77 -23.74 17.25
CA GLY A 175 -15.90 -24.25 15.88
C GLY A 175 -15.99 -23.19 14.78
N GLY A 176 -15.81 -21.91 15.10
CA GLY A 176 -15.62 -20.84 14.12
C GLY A 176 -14.26 -20.95 13.40
N PRO A 177 -14.11 -20.31 12.22
CA PRO A 177 -12.84 -20.34 11.50
C PRO A 177 -11.76 -19.55 12.25
N CYS A 178 -10.56 -20.12 12.35
CA CYS A 178 -9.38 -19.37 12.80
C CYS A 178 -9.07 -18.24 11.82
N GLN A 179 -8.49 -17.14 12.33
CA GLN A 179 -8.02 -16.02 11.53
C GLN A 179 -6.50 -16.05 11.43
N VAL A 180 -5.99 -16.04 10.20
CA VAL A 180 -4.56 -16.10 9.91
C VAL A 180 -4.05 -14.74 9.44
N ILE A 181 -3.04 -14.24 10.14
CA ILE A 181 -2.27 -13.05 9.81
C ILE A 181 -1.00 -13.47 9.07
N VAL A 182 -0.75 -12.88 7.91
CA VAL A 182 0.53 -13.03 7.19
C VAL A 182 1.40 -11.80 7.48
N ASN A 183 2.51 -11.98 8.19
CA ASN A 183 3.47 -10.91 8.48
C ASN A 183 4.53 -10.80 7.38
N ARG A 184 5.16 -11.93 7.03
CA ARG A 184 6.18 -12.03 5.96
C ARG A 184 6.06 -13.34 5.20
N TRP A 185 6.27 -13.35 3.89
CA TRP A 185 6.08 -14.56 3.08
C TRP A 185 7.04 -14.66 1.88
N GLU A 186 7.24 -15.89 1.39
CA GLU A 186 8.16 -16.18 0.28
C GLU A 186 7.59 -15.74 -1.08
N THR A 187 8.24 -14.79 -1.76
CA THR A 187 7.74 -14.17 -3.00
C THR A 187 8.52 -14.54 -4.27
N HIS A 188 9.32 -15.61 -4.23
CA HIS A 188 10.01 -16.14 -5.42
C HIS A 188 9.03 -16.37 -6.58
N GLN A 189 9.41 -15.99 -7.80
CA GLN A 189 8.52 -16.09 -8.97
C GLN A 189 8.09 -17.53 -9.27
N LEU A 190 8.97 -18.51 -8.98
CA LEU A 190 8.63 -19.91 -8.92
C LEU A 190 8.49 -20.32 -7.44
N PRO A 191 7.34 -20.86 -7.00
CA PRO A 191 7.22 -21.47 -5.67
C PRO A 191 8.18 -22.65 -5.50
N ARG A 192 8.38 -23.06 -4.24
CA ARG A 192 8.97 -24.37 -3.93
C ARG A 192 8.09 -25.47 -4.51
N HIS A 193 8.68 -26.61 -4.88
CA HIS A 193 7.95 -27.73 -5.46
C HIS A 193 8.51 -29.07 -5.01
N LEU A 194 7.64 -30.07 -4.94
CA LEU A 194 7.98 -31.47 -4.64
C LEU A 194 7.17 -32.40 -5.54
N SER A 195 7.73 -33.57 -5.87
CA SER A 195 7.11 -34.59 -6.72
C SER A 195 7.39 -35.98 -6.11
N PRO A 196 6.64 -36.39 -5.07
CA PRO A 196 6.99 -37.56 -4.27
C PRO A 196 6.69 -38.86 -5.02
N SER A 197 7.74 -39.69 -5.20
CA SER A 197 7.63 -41.05 -5.74
C SER A 197 7.41 -42.10 -4.64
N GLU A 198 8.01 -41.88 -3.47
CA GLU A 198 7.97 -42.77 -2.31
C GLU A 198 6.80 -42.46 -1.36
N PRO A 199 6.38 -43.39 -0.48
CA PRO A 199 5.32 -43.14 0.50
C PRO A 199 5.72 -42.12 1.58
N GLU A 200 7.00 -42.01 1.89
CA GLU A 200 7.56 -41.04 2.83
C GLU A 200 8.79 -40.37 2.18
N LEU A 201 8.93 -39.04 2.32
CA LEU A 201 10.02 -38.27 1.73
C LEU A 201 10.45 -37.12 2.65
N VAL A 202 11.45 -37.32 3.50
CA VAL A 202 11.94 -36.22 4.34
C VAL A 202 12.58 -35.13 3.47
N VAL A 203 12.11 -33.89 3.61
CA VAL A 203 12.64 -32.72 2.91
C VAL A 203 13.23 -31.74 3.92
N ASP A 204 14.48 -31.34 3.67
CA ASP A 204 15.09 -30.16 4.26
C ASP A 204 15.03 -29.03 3.21
N ASP A 205 14.30 -27.96 3.55
CA ASP A 205 14.04 -26.81 2.67
C ASP A 205 15.06 -25.67 2.87
N GLY A 206 15.92 -25.77 3.89
CA GLY A 206 16.80 -24.69 4.29
C GLY A 206 16.05 -23.43 4.78
N ASN A 207 16.76 -22.30 4.78
CA ASN A 207 16.33 -21.06 5.42
C ASN A 207 15.00 -20.53 4.86
N PHE A 208 14.14 -20.03 5.76
CA PHE A 208 12.90 -19.33 5.37
C PHE A 208 13.23 -18.14 4.47
N GLY A 209 12.60 -18.08 3.30
CA GLY A 209 12.87 -17.00 2.33
C GLY A 209 14.01 -17.27 1.37
N GLU A 210 14.87 -18.26 1.63
CA GLU A 210 15.99 -18.62 0.76
C GLU A 210 15.62 -19.83 -0.11
N HIS A 211 15.56 -19.63 -1.43
CA HIS A 211 15.28 -20.71 -2.38
C HIS A 211 16.14 -20.54 -3.63
N ASN A 212 16.79 -21.63 -4.06
CA ASN A 212 17.74 -21.66 -5.19
C ASN A 212 18.85 -20.58 -5.12
N GLY A 213 19.34 -20.28 -3.91
CA GLY A 213 20.39 -19.28 -3.68
C GLY A 213 19.94 -17.82 -3.77
N ALA A 214 18.62 -17.56 -3.77
CA ALA A 214 18.05 -16.22 -3.74
C ALA A 214 17.12 -16.05 -2.52
N VAL A 215 17.28 -14.94 -1.81
CA VAL A 215 16.34 -14.53 -0.76
C VAL A 215 15.23 -13.68 -1.39
N CYS A 216 13.98 -14.13 -1.29
CA CYS A 216 12.81 -13.38 -1.76
C CYS A 216 11.70 -13.49 -0.71
N VAL A 217 11.66 -12.51 0.19
CA VAL A 217 10.62 -12.36 1.20
C VAL A 217 10.03 -10.97 1.05
N ASP A 218 8.71 -10.86 1.16
CA ASP A 218 8.00 -9.58 1.19
C ASP A 218 7.13 -9.49 2.46
N SER A 219 6.77 -8.27 2.87
CA SER A 219 5.76 -8.08 3.90
C SER A 219 4.40 -8.57 3.41
N GLY A 220 3.55 -8.99 4.33
CA GLY A 220 2.19 -9.40 4.05
C GLY A 220 1.29 -8.24 3.61
N TRP A 221 0.01 -8.42 3.88
CA TRP A 221 -1.08 -7.49 3.60
C TRP A 221 -2.13 -7.66 4.69
N LEU A 222 -3.12 -6.76 4.76
CA LEU A 222 -4.23 -6.87 5.71
C LEU A 222 -5.12 -8.05 5.34
N THR A 223 -5.02 -9.14 6.09
CA THR A 223 -5.82 -10.36 5.90
C THR A 223 -7.12 -10.29 6.71
N CYS A 224 -7.07 -9.73 7.92
CA CYS A 224 -8.20 -9.61 8.84
C CYS A 224 -8.09 -8.41 9.82
N GLN A 225 -6.92 -7.78 9.90
CA GLN A 225 -6.63 -6.63 10.76
C GLN A 225 -7.02 -5.31 10.05
N THR A 226 -7.16 -4.26 10.85
CA THR A 226 -7.31 -2.88 10.35
C THR A 226 -6.03 -2.09 10.65
N GLU A 227 -5.48 -1.37 9.66
CA GLU A 227 -4.38 -0.40 9.86
C GLU A 227 -5.01 0.98 10.17
N ILE A 228 -4.79 1.53 11.36
CA ILE A 228 -5.14 2.91 11.72
C ILE A 228 -3.86 3.73 11.70
N ARG A 229 -3.82 4.78 10.87
CA ARG A 229 -2.75 5.78 10.88
C ARG A 229 -3.21 7.05 11.54
N LEU A 230 -2.37 7.60 12.43
CA LEU A 230 -2.58 8.87 13.11
C LEU A 230 -1.39 9.79 12.82
N ARG A 231 -1.66 10.99 12.31
CA ARG A 231 -0.64 11.95 11.90
C ARG A 231 -0.73 13.25 12.68
N LEU A 232 0.43 13.73 13.09
CA LEU A 232 0.63 15.03 13.72
C LEU A 232 1.61 15.82 12.86
N HIS A 233 1.10 16.88 12.25
CA HIS A 233 1.91 17.75 11.41
C HIS A 233 1.54 19.22 11.54
N TYR A 234 2.54 20.04 11.23
CA TYR A 234 2.43 21.49 11.16
C TYR A 234 1.97 21.89 9.76
N SER A 235 0.65 21.96 9.58
CA SER A 235 0.04 22.68 8.46
C SER A 235 0.00 24.18 8.76
N VAL A 236 -1.02 24.91 8.28
CA VAL A 236 -1.29 26.32 8.63
C VAL A 236 -1.35 26.57 10.15
N LYS A 237 -1.65 25.54 10.94
CA LYS A 237 -1.66 25.59 12.42
C LYS A 237 -0.88 24.40 13.00
N PRO A 238 -0.13 24.61 14.10
CA PRO A 238 0.57 23.51 14.77
C PRO A 238 -0.41 22.40 15.18
N PRO A 239 0.03 21.14 15.23
CA PRO A 239 -0.82 20.01 15.62
C PRO A 239 -1.21 20.13 17.10
N VAL A 240 -0.30 20.62 17.95
CA VAL A 240 -0.54 20.86 19.38
C VAL A 240 -0.57 22.36 19.66
N SER A 241 -1.57 22.77 20.45
CA SER A 241 -1.76 24.16 20.90
C SER A 241 -1.97 24.18 22.41
N ILE A 242 -0.92 24.48 23.16
CA ILE A 242 -0.88 24.61 24.62
C ILE A 242 -0.16 25.93 25.00
N THR A 243 -0.31 26.40 26.25
CA THR A 243 0.39 27.60 26.75
C THR A 243 1.87 27.38 27.08
N LYS A 244 2.34 26.12 27.14
CA LYS A 244 3.77 25.75 27.28
C LYS A 244 4.45 25.69 25.90
N LYS A 245 5.78 25.89 25.85
CA LYS A 245 6.46 26.24 24.59
C LYS A 245 7.06 25.09 23.78
N LYS A 246 7.26 23.90 24.35
CA LYS A 246 7.78 22.70 23.66
C LYS A 246 7.32 21.43 24.36
N LEU A 247 7.09 20.36 23.59
CA LEU A 247 6.61 19.06 24.10
C LEU A 247 7.21 17.88 23.34
N LYS A 248 7.28 16.72 24.03
CA LYS A 248 7.35 15.38 23.46
C LYS A 248 5.99 14.68 23.56
N LEU A 249 5.78 13.63 22.78
CA LEU A 249 4.53 12.89 22.73
C LEU A 249 4.74 11.38 22.62
N MET A 250 4.11 10.64 23.53
CA MET A 250 3.92 9.19 23.46
C MET A 250 2.46 8.88 23.10
N LEU A 251 2.22 7.79 22.38
CA LEU A 251 0.87 7.26 22.13
C LEU A 251 0.78 5.85 22.69
N GLU A 252 -0.24 5.56 23.47
CA GLU A 252 -0.56 4.20 23.93
C GLU A 252 -1.91 3.77 23.36
N GLY A 253 -2.04 2.48 23.06
CA GLY A 253 -3.29 1.89 22.58
C GLY A 253 -3.70 0.74 23.49
N VAL A 254 -4.88 0.83 24.07
CA VAL A 254 -5.44 -0.19 24.98
C VAL A 254 -6.80 -0.61 24.42
N GLU A 255 -6.99 -1.90 24.21
CA GLU A 255 -8.31 -2.45 23.85
C GLU A 255 -9.16 -2.60 25.12
N GLU A 256 -10.44 -2.26 25.07
CA GLU A 256 -11.34 -2.50 26.21
C GLU A 256 -11.55 -4.02 26.40
N GLU A 257 -11.22 -4.54 27.59
CA GLU A 257 -11.45 -5.94 27.95
C GLU A 257 -12.93 -6.17 28.35
N GLU A 258 -13.67 -6.94 27.55
CA GLU A 258 -14.95 -7.51 28.00
C GLU A 258 -14.72 -8.51 29.15
N GLU A 259 -15.60 -8.52 30.17
CA GLU A 259 -15.43 -9.35 31.39
C GLU A 259 -15.08 -10.82 31.05
N GLU A 260 -13.87 -11.25 31.45
CA GLU A 260 -13.25 -12.45 30.91
C GLU A 260 -14.08 -13.74 31.08
N SER A 261 -14.32 -14.42 29.96
CA SER A 261 -14.46 -15.87 29.96
C SER A 261 -13.07 -16.52 29.81
N PRO A 262 -12.75 -17.62 30.50
CA PRO A 262 -11.38 -18.16 30.61
C PRO A 262 -10.83 -18.83 29.33
N SER A 263 -11.34 -18.45 28.15
CA SER A 263 -10.97 -18.91 26.81
C SER A 263 -10.36 -17.81 25.92
N SER A 264 -10.07 -16.62 26.46
CA SER A 264 -9.55 -15.43 25.75
C SER A 264 -8.09 -15.53 25.26
N TRP A 265 -7.38 -16.63 25.53
CA TRP A 265 -5.91 -16.79 25.47
C TRP A 265 -5.20 -16.56 24.10
N HIS A 266 -5.92 -16.15 23.04
CA HIS A 266 -5.44 -16.14 21.65
C HIS A 266 -5.80 -14.89 20.81
N LYS A 267 -6.14 -13.73 21.41
CA LYS A 267 -6.39 -12.45 20.69
C LYS A 267 -5.09 -11.70 20.36
N MET A 268 -4.85 -11.37 19.08
CA MET A 268 -3.66 -10.59 18.66
C MET A 268 -3.52 -9.30 19.49
N THR A 269 -2.37 -9.10 20.12
CA THR A 269 -2.03 -7.82 20.76
C THR A 269 -1.97 -6.72 19.70
N THR A 270 -2.69 -5.62 19.92
CA THR A 270 -2.58 -4.42 19.08
C THR A 270 -1.11 -3.98 18.97
N THR A 271 -0.66 -3.77 17.74
CA THR A 271 0.72 -3.29 17.47
C THR A 271 0.71 -1.80 17.22
N LEU A 272 1.75 -1.11 17.70
CA LEU A 272 1.97 0.31 17.51
C LEU A 272 3.39 0.53 16.98
N GLU A 273 3.50 1.10 15.79
CA GLU A 273 4.76 1.56 15.21
C GLU A 273 4.72 3.07 14.99
N ILE A 274 5.87 3.72 15.01
CA ILE A 274 6.05 5.12 14.67
C ILE A 274 6.95 5.25 13.42
N SER A 275 6.57 6.14 12.51
CA SER A 275 7.38 6.61 11.39
C SER A 275 7.41 8.14 11.42
N MET A 276 8.42 8.75 10.83
CA MET A 276 8.49 10.21 10.75
C MET A 276 9.00 10.66 9.38
N VAL A 277 8.38 11.72 8.88
CA VAL A 277 8.51 12.23 7.50
C VAL A 277 8.93 13.69 7.55
N SER A 278 9.92 14.08 6.75
CA SER A 278 10.35 15.48 6.55
C SER A 278 10.67 15.72 5.07
N ASP A 279 11.10 16.95 4.74
CA ASP A 279 11.69 17.30 3.45
C ASP A 279 12.97 16.51 3.14
N GLU A 280 13.67 16.03 4.16
CA GLU A 280 14.92 15.25 4.04
C GLU A 280 14.70 13.74 3.83
N GLY A 281 13.54 13.18 4.20
CA GLY A 281 13.24 11.76 4.02
C GLY A 281 12.08 11.19 4.85
N CYS A 282 11.79 9.92 4.62
CA CYS A 282 10.89 9.10 5.44
C CYS A 282 11.73 8.04 6.19
N ASN A 283 11.60 7.99 7.51
CA ASN A 283 12.20 6.91 8.31
C ASN A 283 11.35 5.64 8.22
N SER A 284 12.00 4.47 8.29
CA SER A 284 11.30 3.19 8.49
C SER A 284 10.47 3.20 9.77
N ARG A 285 9.39 2.40 9.77
CA ARG A 285 8.59 2.11 10.96
C ARG A 285 9.46 1.48 12.06
N HIS A 286 9.27 1.90 13.31
CA HIS A 286 10.01 1.44 14.49
C HIS A 286 9.17 1.55 15.77
N SER A 287 9.62 0.94 16.86
CA SER A 287 9.02 1.13 18.19
C SER A 287 9.25 2.54 18.73
N GLN A 288 8.26 3.12 19.42
CA GLN A 288 8.42 4.44 20.05
C GLN A 288 9.40 4.41 21.25
N PRO A 289 10.13 5.50 21.53
CA PRO A 289 10.84 5.68 22.80
C PRO A 289 9.89 5.84 24.00
N GLU A 290 10.39 5.55 25.21
CA GLU A 290 9.66 5.63 26.50
C GLU A 290 8.98 6.99 26.78
N CYS A 291 9.53 8.11 26.28
CA CYS A 291 8.89 9.43 26.36
C CYS A 291 8.53 10.01 24.99
N GLY A 292 8.50 9.15 23.95
CA GLY A 292 8.26 9.51 22.57
C GLY A 292 9.27 10.50 21.96
N TYR A 293 8.86 11.18 20.89
CA TYR A 293 9.67 12.17 20.16
C TYR A 293 9.18 13.61 20.40
N ALA A 294 10.10 14.57 20.23
CA ALA A 294 9.77 15.99 20.21
C ALA A 294 8.94 16.33 18.97
N LEU A 295 7.96 17.23 19.11
CA LEU A 295 7.16 17.72 18.00
C LEU A 295 7.89 18.87 17.29
N GLU A 296 8.21 18.69 16.01
CA GLU A 296 9.05 19.60 15.23
C GLU A 296 8.31 20.21 14.04
N PRO A 297 8.40 21.54 13.78
CA PRO A 297 7.66 22.20 12.70
C PRO A 297 7.91 21.69 11.27
N LYS A 298 9.06 21.05 11.01
CA LYS A 298 9.44 20.53 9.69
C LYS A 298 9.09 19.05 9.48
N ARG A 299 8.54 18.39 10.50
CA ARG A 299 8.46 16.93 10.57
C ARG A 299 7.04 16.50 10.90
N TRP A 300 6.59 15.46 10.23
CA TRP A 300 5.34 14.77 10.55
C TRP A 300 5.68 13.58 11.46
N THR A 301 4.92 13.42 12.53
CA THR A 301 4.87 12.16 13.28
C THR A 301 3.71 11.35 12.76
N GLU A 302 3.95 10.13 12.28
CA GLU A 302 2.90 9.18 11.93
C GLU A 302 3.00 7.96 12.86
N TYR A 303 1.91 7.64 13.54
CA TYR A 303 1.74 6.37 14.23
C TYR A 303 0.94 5.44 13.34
N THR A 304 1.37 4.19 13.24
CA THR A 304 0.69 3.13 12.52
C THR A 304 0.31 2.02 13.48
N ILE A 305 -0.97 1.73 13.56
CA ILE A 305 -1.56 0.79 14.51
C ILE A 305 -2.19 -0.35 13.72
N HIS A 306 -1.88 -1.61 14.06
CA HIS A 306 -2.69 -2.75 13.59
C HIS A 306 -3.44 -3.36 14.76
N THR A 307 -4.76 -3.46 14.61
CA THR A 307 -5.66 -4.06 15.57
C THR A 307 -6.65 -5.00 14.89
N MET A 308 -7.12 -6.00 15.64
CA MET A 308 -8.24 -6.85 15.26
C MET A 308 -9.60 -6.25 15.64
N ASP A 309 -9.60 -5.21 16.48
CA ASP A 309 -10.78 -4.63 17.10
C ASP A 309 -10.76 -3.09 16.98
N PRO A 310 -10.89 -2.55 15.75
CA PRO A 310 -10.68 -1.13 15.46
C PRO A 310 -11.74 -0.20 16.05
N ASP A 311 -12.79 -0.73 16.67
CA ASP A 311 -13.89 0.05 17.21
C ASP A 311 -13.84 0.13 18.75
N ASN A 312 -13.12 -0.79 19.42
CA ASN A 312 -12.99 -0.87 20.89
C ASN A 312 -11.57 -0.49 21.40
N LEU A 313 -10.86 0.39 20.69
CA LEU A 313 -9.51 0.83 21.04
C LEU A 313 -9.51 2.24 21.63
N GLU A 314 -9.06 2.38 22.89
CA GLU A 314 -8.70 3.68 23.47
C GLU A 314 -7.25 4.03 23.09
N LEU A 315 -7.08 5.18 22.46
CA LEU A 315 -5.79 5.72 22.03
C LEU A 315 -5.44 6.96 22.86
N THR A 316 -4.43 6.82 23.71
CA THR A 316 -4.05 7.82 24.72
C THR A 316 -2.75 8.52 24.35
N PHE A 317 -2.86 9.82 24.09
CA PHE A 317 -1.74 10.73 23.80
C PHE A 317 -1.22 11.36 25.08
N GLU A 318 -0.02 10.99 25.51
CA GLU A 318 0.67 11.57 26.68
C GLU A 318 1.67 12.65 26.25
N PHE A 319 1.56 13.85 26.83
CA PHE A 319 2.41 14.99 26.51
C PHE A 319 3.42 15.26 27.63
N PHE A 320 4.70 15.32 27.29
CA PHE A 320 5.80 15.60 28.21
C PHE A 320 6.52 16.90 27.82
N GLU A 321 7.18 17.58 28.76
CA GLU A 321 8.10 18.67 28.43
C GLU A 321 9.33 18.14 27.68
N GLU A 322 9.94 18.97 26.81
CA GLU A 322 11.12 18.56 26.04
C GLU A 322 12.32 18.27 26.97
N ASP A 323 12.48 19.13 27.97
CA ASP A 323 13.46 19.00 29.05
C ASP A 323 12.90 18.11 30.17
N LEU A 324 13.46 16.91 30.31
CA LEU A 324 13.06 15.92 31.30
C LEU A 324 13.90 15.99 32.59
N SER A 325 14.72 17.03 32.76
CA SER A 325 15.73 17.11 33.85
C SER A 325 15.15 17.34 35.25
N GLU A 326 13.92 17.85 35.36
CA GLU A 326 13.23 18.03 36.65
C GLU A 326 11.83 17.38 36.64
N THR A 327 11.45 16.79 37.78
CA THR A 327 10.07 16.35 37.99
C THR A 327 9.17 17.56 38.25
N VAL A 328 8.21 17.79 37.35
CA VAL A 328 7.28 18.93 37.43
C VAL A 328 6.40 18.83 38.68
N VAL A 329 6.14 17.63 39.20
CA VAL A 329 5.52 17.40 40.51
C VAL A 329 6.30 16.34 41.32
N GLN A 330 6.40 16.56 42.64
CA GLN A 330 7.04 15.62 43.54
C GLN A 330 6.21 14.32 43.64
N GLY A 331 6.78 13.18 43.23
CA GLY A 331 6.12 11.87 43.22
C GLY A 331 5.67 11.36 41.85
N ASP A 332 6.10 11.99 40.76
CA ASP A 332 5.84 11.50 39.40
C ASP A 332 6.65 10.25 39.06
N ALA A 333 6.02 9.29 38.37
CA ALA A 333 6.70 8.13 37.80
C ALA A 333 7.58 8.51 36.59
N HIS A 334 7.11 9.45 35.76
CA HIS A 334 7.81 9.96 34.59
C HIS A 334 8.04 11.48 34.73
N PRO A 335 9.29 11.96 34.68
CA PRO A 335 9.59 13.40 34.66
C PRO A 335 8.91 14.12 33.49
N GLY A 336 8.63 15.42 33.66
CA GLY A 336 8.12 16.26 32.58
C GLY A 336 6.65 16.08 32.16
N HIS A 337 5.86 15.15 32.71
CA HIS A 337 4.47 14.94 32.23
C HIS A 337 3.58 16.19 32.40
N VAL A 338 2.88 16.58 31.32
CA VAL A 338 2.08 17.82 31.22
C VAL A 338 0.58 17.56 31.23
N GLY A 339 0.13 16.48 30.60
CA GLY A 339 -1.28 16.13 30.46
C GLY A 339 -1.53 15.17 29.31
N THR A 340 -2.81 14.82 29.14
CA THR A 340 -3.22 13.65 28.34
C THR A 340 -4.40 14.02 27.43
N ALA A 341 -4.51 13.39 26.26
CA ALA A 341 -5.71 13.45 25.42
C ALA A 341 -6.06 12.03 24.94
N CYS A 342 -7.32 11.61 25.11
CA CYS A 342 -7.79 10.27 24.73
C CYS A 342 -8.63 10.35 23.44
N LEU A 343 -8.50 9.35 22.58
CA LEU A 343 -9.24 9.15 21.34
C LEU A 343 -9.87 7.75 21.36
N LEU A 344 -11.20 7.68 21.35
CA LEU A 344 -11.90 6.41 21.16
C LEU A 344 -12.02 6.12 19.67
N SER A 345 -11.54 4.96 19.23
CA SER A 345 -11.51 4.59 17.82
C SER A 345 -12.90 4.33 17.23
N SER A 346 -13.88 3.93 18.05
CA SER A 346 -15.31 3.89 17.73
C SER A 346 -15.80 5.15 17.02
N SER A 347 -15.26 6.33 17.38
CA SER A 347 -15.61 7.60 16.77
C SER A 347 -15.34 7.66 15.25
N PHE A 348 -14.44 6.85 14.69
CA PHE A 348 -14.26 6.77 13.24
C PHE A 348 -15.48 6.16 12.54
N VAL A 349 -16.01 5.05 13.09
CA VAL A 349 -17.20 4.36 12.59
C VAL A 349 -18.47 5.16 12.87
N GLU A 350 -18.63 5.74 14.05
CA GLU A 350 -19.78 6.60 14.40
C GLU A 350 -19.91 7.81 13.46
N ASN A 351 -18.77 8.40 13.05
CA ASN A 351 -18.75 9.51 12.09
C ASN A 351 -18.89 9.05 10.62
N GLY A 352 -18.89 7.74 10.35
CA GLY A 352 -18.96 7.17 9.00
C GLY A 352 -17.79 7.55 8.10
N LYS A 353 -16.61 7.82 8.68
CA LYS A 353 -15.44 8.34 7.95
C LYS A 353 -14.18 7.58 8.32
N ASP A 354 -13.52 7.08 7.28
CA ASP A 354 -12.23 6.41 7.40
C ASP A 354 -11.04 7.35 7.17
N LEU A 355 -11.30 8.62 6.85
CA LEU A 355 -10.28 9.64 6.62
C LEU A 355 -10.81 10.97 7.16
N GLY A 356 -9.99 11.66 7.94
CA GLY A 356 -10.39 12.96 8.48
C GLY A 356 -9.42 13.56 9.48
N VAL A 357 -9.93 14.52 10.25
CA VAL A 357 -9.16 15.25 11.26
C VAL A 357 -10.00 15.33 12.53
N VAL A 358 -9.45 14.84 13.64
CA VAL A 358 -10.02 14.96 14.98
C VAL A 358 -9.29 16.05 15.77
N THR A 359 -9.99 16.74 16.67
CA THR A 359 -9.38 17.72 17.59
C THR A 359 -9.78 17.38 19.01
N LEU A 360 -8.80 16.99 19.82
CA LEU A 360 -8.98 16.47 21.17
C LEU A 360 -8.53 17.51 22.20
N PRO A 361 -9.26 17.70 23.31
CA PRO A 361 -8.80 18.54 24.42
C PRO A 361 -7.62 17.86 25.14
N ILE A 362 -6.55 18.61 25.39
CA ILE A 362 -5.47 18.15 26.28
C ILE A 362 -5.87 18.50 27.71
N MET A 363 -6.01 17.49 28.55
CA MET A 363 -6.48 17.59 29.91
C MET A 363 -5.30 17.63 30.88
N SER A 364 -5.31 18.61 31.80
CA SER A 364 -4.35 18.66 32.90
C SER A 364 -4.62 17.57 33.93
N ARG A 365 -3.54 16.86 34.30
CA ARG A 365 -3.52 15.83 35.34
C ARG A 365 -4.18 16.26 36.67
N ASN A 366 -3.93 17.50 37.12
CA ASN A 366 -4.27 17.90 38.49
C ASN A 366 -5.60 18.65 38.63
N SER A 367 -6.10 19.30 37.58
CA SER A 367 -7.26 20.19 37.66
C SER A 367 -8.47 19.74 36.85
N ARG A 368 -8.37 18.64 36.07
CA ARG A 368 -9.35 18.26 35.02
C ARG A 368 -9.69 19.42 34.07
N GLN A 369 -8.77 20.38 33.94
CA GLN A 369 -8.93 21.55 33.10
C GLN A 369 -8.28 21.30 31.74
N THR A 370 -8.97 21.68 30.67
CA THR A 370 -8.38 21.71 29.34
C THR A 370 -7.28 22.78 29.29
N ILE A 371 -6.03 22.35 29.09
CA ILE A 371 -4.83 23.23 29.01
C ILE A 371 -4.42 23.53 27.57
N GLY A 372 -4.93 22.75 26.62
CA GLY A 372 -4.66 22.91 25.21
C GLY A 372 -5.52 21.99 24.36
N LYS A 373 -5.12 21.80 23.11
CA LYS A 373 -5.71 20.83 22.21
C LYS A 373 -4.67 20.22 21.30
N VAL A 374 -4.90 18.98 20.89
CA VAL A 374 -4.17 18.30 19.83
C VAL A 374 -5.10 18.08 18.64
N ARG A 375 -4.58 18.27 17.42
CA ARG A 375 -5.24 18.00 16.16
C ARG A 375 -4.52 16.84 15.50
N VAL A 376 -5.23 15.76 15.26
CA VAL A 376 -4.72 14.50 14.71
C VAL A 376 -5.45 14.23 13.41
N ASP A 377 -4.71 14.07 12.34
CA ASP A 377 -5.25 13.62 11.05
C ASP A 377 -5.24 12.08 11.06
N TYR A 378 -6.28 11.41 10.60
CA TYR A 378 -6.40 9.95 10.69
C TYR A 378 -6.80 9.29 9.36
N LEU A 379 -6.32 8.06 9.14
CA LEU A 379 -6.71 7.17 8.04
C LEU A 379 -6.94 5.75 8.59
N VAL A 380 -8.05 5.11 8.23
CA VAL A 380 -8.44 3.75 8.65
C VAL A 380 -8.51 2.85 7.41
N THR A 381 -7.61 1.88 7.30
CA THR A 381 -7.52 0.95 6.17
C THR A 381 -8.02 -0.43 6.58
N ARG A 382 -9.06 -0.93 5.92
CA ARG A 382 -9.63 -2.27 6.19
C ARG A 382 -9.33 -3.27 5.07
N PRO A 383 -9.34 -4.59 5.33
CA PRO A 383 -9.25 -5.63 4.28
C PRO A 383 -10.45 -5.53 3.32
N ILE A 384 -10.25 -5.96 2.06
CA ILE A 384 -11.33 -6.00 1.06
C ILE A 384 -12.32 -7.12 1.45
N GLN A 385 -13.57 -6.76 1.72
CA GLN A 385 -14.59 -7.73 2.14
C GLN A 385 -14.93 -8.74 1.04
N GLY A 386 -14.95 -10.02 1.40
CA GLY A 386 -15.27 -11.12 0.49
C GLY A 386 -14.18 -11.48 -0.54
N LEU A 387 -13.05 -10.74 -0.59
CA LEU A 387 -11.95 -11.03 -1.51
C LEU A 387 -10.81 -11.74 -0.78
N GLN A 388 -10.40 -12.90 -1.30
CA GLN A 388 -9.26 -13.65 -0.77
C GLN A 388 -8.08 -13.54 -1.73
N CYS A 389 -6.99 -12.92 -1.26
CA CYS A 389 -5.73 -12.91 -2.00
C CYS A 389 -5.03 -14.28 -1.88
N ASP A 390 -4.78 -14.92 -3.02
CA ASP A 390 -4.07 -16.20 -3.09
C ASP A 390 -2.55 -15.99 -2.94
N MET A 391 -1.85 -16.99 -2.43
CA MET A 391 -0.39 -16.94 -2.25
C MET A 391 0.40 -17.63 -3.39
N SER A 392 -0.20 -17.93 -4.55
CA SER A 392 0.50 -18.65 -5.62
C SER A 392 1.59 -17.80 -6.30
N GLN A 393 1.30 -16.53 -6.54
CA GLN A 393 2.16 -15.59 -7.29
C GLN A 393 2.10 -14.19 -6.69
N SER A 394 3.23 -13.47 -6.76
CA SER A 394 3.28 -12.04 -6.47
C SER A 394 4.25 -11.33 -7.40
N PHE A 395 3.89 -10.11 -7.76
CA PHE A 395 4.68 -9.17 -8.53
C PHE A 395 4.87 -7.83 -7.81
N THR A 396 4.45 -7.69 -6.54
CA THR A 396 4.50 -6.45 -5.73
C THR A 396 5.85 -5.74 -5.78
N LYS A 397 6.93 -6.53 -5.76
CA LYS A 397 8.33 -6.09 -5.84
C LYS A 397 9.09 -6.69 -7.04
N HIS A 398 8.40 -7.39 -7.94
CA HIS A 398 9.07 -8.07 -9.05
C HIS A 398 9.31 -7.12 -10.23
N TRP A 399 10.58 -6.80 -10.48
CA TRP A 399 11.00 -6.17 -11.72
C TRP A 399 12.14 -6.96 -12.38
N LYS A 400 11.85 -7.54 -13.55
CA LYS A 400 12.88 -8.15 -14.40
C LYS A 400 13.60 -7.03 -15.16
N LYS A 401 14.86 -6.75 -14.78
CA LYS A 401 15.75 -5.79 -15.45
C LYS A 401 15.86 -6.09 -16.95
N ARG A 402 15.66 -5.05 -17.76
CA ARG A 402 15.58 -5.07 -19.22
C ARG A 402 15.79 -3.64 -19.75
N ARG A 403 15.74 -3.43 -21.07
CA ARG A 403 15.64 -2.08 -21.66
C ARG A 403 14.29 -1.45 -21.27
N ALA A 404 14.28 -0.13 -21.05
CA ALA A 404 13.10 0.70 -20.88
C ALA A 404 11.86 0.21 -21.64
N LEU A 405 10.75 0.04 -20.93
CA LEU A 405 9.47 -0.31 -21.52
C LEU A 405 8.78 0.93 -22.08
N ASP A 406 8.33 0.83 -23.32
CA ASP A 406 7.51 1.85 -23.96
C ASP A 406 6.04 1.65 -23.56
N VAL A 407 5.44 2.67 -22.93
CA VAL A 407 4.10 2.67 -22.37
C VAL A 407 3.26 3.74 -23.06
N GLY A 408 2.15 3.31 -23.68
CA GLY A 408 1.24 4.23 -24.35
C GLY A 408 0.41 5.02 -23.34
N HIS A 409 0.67 6.33 -23.20
CA HIS A 409 -0.06 7.25 -22.35
C HIS A 409 -1.52 7.36 -22.84
N ARG A 410 -2.47 7.03 -21.96
CA ARG A 410 -3.91 6.91 -22.28
C ARG A 410 -4.19 6.11 -23.56
N GLY A 411 -3.31 5.14 -23.86
CA GLY A 411 -3.19 4.42 -25.12
C GLY A 411 -2.26 5.08 -26.15
N ALA A 412 -2.79 5.45 -27.32
CA ALA A 412 -2.05 6.06 -28.42
C ALA A 412 -2.48 7.50 -28.74
N GLY A 413 -3.40 8.05 -27.94
CA GLY A 413 -3.92 9.41 -28.10
C GLY A 413 -2.88 10.49 -27.77
N SER A 414 -3.29 11.73 -27.96
CA SER A 414 -2.64 12.92 -27.40
C SER A 414 -3.74 13.96 -27.25
N THR A 415 -3.77 14.67 -26.12
CA THR A 415 -4.85 15.61 -25.77
C THR A 415 -4.89 16.82 -26.73
N HIS A 416 -3.77 17.10 -27.43
CA HIS A 416 -3.64 18.17 -28.41
C HIS A 416 -3.01 17.69 -29.74
N ALA A 417 -3.74 16.86 -30.49
CA ALA A 417 -3.33 16.47 -31.85
C ALA A 417 -3.70 17.55 -32.88
N ALA A 418 -2.72 18.34 -33.34
CA ALA A 418 -2.90 19.24 -34.47
C ALA A 418 -3.32 18.47 -35.75
N LYS A 419 -4.58 18.63 -36.17
CA LYS A 419 -5.17 18.33 -37.49
C LYS A 419 -5.09 16.90 -38.06
N HIS A 420 -4.35 15.95 -37.48
CA HIS A 420 -4.06 14.68 -38.17
C HIS A 420 -4.21 13.35 -37.39
N HIS A 421 -4.33 13.32 -36.05
CA HIS A 421 -4.59 12.07 -35.32
C HIS A 421 -6.04 11.97 -34.85
N LYS A 422 -6.72 10.87 -35.23
CA LYS A 422 -8.19 10.70 -35.10
C LYS A 422 -8.64 9.87 -33.88
N ILE A 423 -7.75 9.55 -32.95
CA ILE A 423 -8.04 8.59 -31.87
C ILE A 423 -8.02 9.31 -30.51
N ARG A 424 -9.19 9.38 -29.86
CA ARG A 424 -9.40 9.99 -28.54
C ARG A 424 -8.71 9.16 -27.46
N GLU A 425 -8.04 9.83 -26.51
CA GLU A 425 -7.43 9.24 -25.33
C GLU A 425 -8.42 8.47 -24.44
N ASN A 426 -7.94 7.54 -23.62
CA ASN A 426 -8.76 6.71 -22.71
C ASN A 426 -9.89 5.91 -23.39
N THR A 427 -9.74 5.58 -24.68
CA THR A 427 -10.68 4.74 -25.44
C THR A 427 -10.10 3.37 -25.79
N ILE A 428 -10.97 2.36 -25.98
CA ILE A 428 -10.57 1.03 -26.49
C ILE A 428 -9.79 1.13 -27.81
N ALA A 429 -10.18 2.06 -28.71
CA ALA A 429 -9.45 2.30 -29.96
C ALA A 429 -8.02 2.82 -29.71
N SER A 430 -7.83 3.71 -28.73
CA SER A 430 -6.52 4.19 -28.27
C SER A 430 -5.64 3.04 -27.79
N PHE A 431 -6.18 2.16 -26.93
CA PHE A 431 -5.43 1.04 -26.36
C PHE A 431 -5.07 -0.02 -27.40
N LEU A 432 -5.99 -0.36 -28.31
CA LEU A 432 -5.72 -1.27 -29.42
C LEU A 432 -4.70 -0.70 -30.40
N SER A 433 -4.74 0.60 -30.67
CA SER A 433 -3.74 1.27 -31.50
C SER A 433 -2.35 1.16 -30.88
N ALA A 434 -2.19 1.53 -29.60
CA ALA A 434 -0.90 1.41 -28.91
C ALA A 434 -0.38 -0.04 -28.88
N ALA A 435 -1.26 -1.00 -28.58
CA ALA A 435 -0.93 -2.43 -28.57
C ALA A 435 -0.39 -2.96 -29.91
N ASN A 436 -0.93 -2.48 -31.03
CA ASN A 436 -0.49 -2.87 -32.38
C ASN A 436 0.86 -2.23 -32.78
N HIS A 437 1.24 -1.11 -32.15
CA HIS A 437 2.51 -0.41 -32.37
C HIS A 437 3.57 -0.74 -31.30
N GLY A 438 3.47 -1.94 -30.71
CA GLY A 438 4.51 -2.52 -29.86
C GLY A 438 4.48 -2.11 -28.38
N ALA A 439 3.52 -1.27 -27.94
CA ALA A 439 3.41 -0.82 -26.56
C ALA A 439 3.47 -2.01 -25.57
N ALA A 440 4.38 -1.95 -24.60
CA ALA A 440 4.53 -2.99 -23.58
C ALA A 440 3.33 -2.95 -22.63
N PHE A 441 3.01 -1.75 -22.17
CA PHE A 441 1.82 -1.42 -21.40
C PHE A 441 1.00 -0.34 -22.13
N VAL A 442 -0.30 -0.30 -21.85
CA VAL A 442 -1.09 0.93 -21.99
C VAL A 442 -1.34 1.49 -20.60
N GLU A 443 -1.19 2.79 -20.46
CA GLU A 443 -1.57 3.56 -19.28
C GLU A 443 -3.00 4.12 -19.49
N PHE A 444 -3.76 4.28 -18.41
CA PHE A 444 -5.03 5.00 -18.38
C PHE A 444 -5.45 5.39 -16.95
N ASP A 445 -6.16 6.51 -16.85
CA ASP A 445 -6.83 6.99 -15.65
C ASP A 445 -8.08 6.18 -15.31
N VAL A 446 -8.27 5.81 -14.05
CA VAL A 446 -9.51 5.20 -13.52
C VAL A 446 -10.12 6.05 -12.43
N HIS A 447 -11.37 6.45 -12.65
CA HIS A 447 -12.27 7.01 -11.64
C HIS A 447 -13.38 6.01 -11.29
N LEU A 448 -14.17 6.36 -10.27
CA LEU A 448 -15.40 5.69 -9.91
C LEU A 448 -16.58 6.61 -10.25
N SER A 449 -17.60 6.09 -10.93
CA SER A 449 -18.83 6.83 -11.22
C SER A 449 -19.73 6.93 -9.98
N LYS A 450 -20.74 7.81 -10.01
CA LYS A 450 -21.70 7.98 -8.90
C LYS A 450 -22.49 6.70 -8.57
N ASP A 451 -22.70 5.84 -9.57
CA ASP A 451 -23.31 4.51 -9.47
C ASP A 451 -22.29 3.40 -9.17
N LEU A 452 -21.09 3.76 -8.70
CA LEU A 452 -20.04 2.87 -8.22
C LEU A 452 -19.45 1.93 -9.29
N VAL A 453 -19.39 2.40 -10.55
CA VAL A 453 -18.76 1.69 -11.68
C VAL A 453 -17.38 2.28 -11.95
N PRO A 454 -16.30 1.47 -11.98
CA PRO A 454 -14.99 1.93 -12.43
C PRO A 454 -15.00 2.31 -13.92
N ILE A 455 -14.75 3.58 -14.21
CA ILE A 455 -14.76 4.18 -15.55
C ILE A 455 -13.41 4.82 -15.87
N LEU A 456 -13.07 4.84 -17.16
CA LEU A 456 -11.87 5.48 -17.67
C LEU A 456 -12.18 6.90 -18.15
N ALA A 457 -11.62 7.89 -17.45
CA ALA A 457 -11.75 9.31 -17.78
C ALA A 457 -10.58 10.09 -17.17
N HIS A 458 -10.15 11.17 -17.81
CA HIS A 458 -9.23 12.14 -17.21
C HIS A 458 -10.00 13.33 -16.61
N THR A 459 -9.47 13.97 -15.57
CA THR A 459 -10.11 15.09 -14.84
C THR A 459 -10.66 16.18 -15.77
N THR A 460 -9.91 16.61 -16.78
CA THR A 460 -10.35 17.65 -17.73
C THR A 460 -11.59 17.26 -18.56
N ALA A 461 -11.88 15.96 -18.72
CA ALA A 461 -13.09 15.48 -19.38
C ALA A 461 -14.33 15.51 -18.45
N MET A 462 -14.15 15.71 -17.15
CA MET A 462 -15.23 15.81 -16.15
C MET A 462 -15.65 17.26 -15.88
N GLU A 463 -14.81 18.25 -16.19
CA GLU A 463 -15.06 19.68 -15.93
C GLU A 463 -15.97 20.37 -16.96
N LEU A 464 -16.28 19.70 -18.09
CA LEU A 464 -17.03 20.25 -19.23
C LEU A 464 -18.52 20.61 -18.96
N HIS A 465 -19.00 20.56 -17.71
CA HIS A 465 -20.41 20.78 -17.40
C HIS A 465 -20.83 22.23 -17.11
N ASP A 466 -19.91 23.19 -16.95
CA ASP A 466 -20.25 24.55 -16.52
C ASP A 466 -19.89 25.70 -17.49
N HIS A 467 -19.33 25.40 -18.67
CA HIS A 467 -19.08 26.39 -19.73
C HIS A 467 -20.01 26.23 -20.94
N LYS A 468 -21.26 26.67 -20.77
CA LYS A 468 -21.99 27.25 -21.90
C LYS A 468 -21.35 28.60 -22.25
N ASP A 469 -21.15 28.82 -23.54
CA ASP A 469 -20.71 30.07 -24.21
C ASP A 469 -19.22 30.15 -24.62
N LEU A 470 -18.76 29.19 -25.44
CA LEU A 470 -17.85 29.51 -26.55
C LEU A 470 -18.39 28.89 -27.85
N GLN A 471 -18.77 29.76 -28.79
CA GLN A 471 -19.11 29.38 -30.17
C GLN A 471 -17.84 29.43 -31.02
N ASP A 472 -17.22 28.29 -31.28
CA ASP A 472 -16.30 28.13 -32.41
C ASP A 472 -16.55 26.76 -33.06
N GLU A 473 -16.62 26.76 -34.40
CA GLU A 473 -16.95 25.58 -35.21
C GLU A 473 -15.72 24.67 -35.38
N GLU A 474 -15.36 23.91 -34.35
CA GLU A 474 -14.45 22.77 -34.50
C GLU A 474 -15.21 21.44 -34.68
N GLU A 475 -14.64 20.55 -35.49
CA GLU A 475 -15.29 19.32 -35.98
C GLU A 475 -15.43 18.29 -34.85
N TYR A 476 -16.54 18.37 -34.11
CA TYR A 476 -16.86 17.57 -32.92
C TYR A 476 -16.45 16.09 -33.06
N VAL A 477 -15.37 15.72 -32.36
CA VAL A 477 -15.15 14.34 -31.93
C VAL A 477 -16.31 14.00 -31.00
N ASP A 478 -17.13 13.02 -31.37
CA ASP A 478 -18.41 12.73 -30.70
C ASP A 478 -18.28 12.67 -29.16
N GLU A 479 -18.74 13.75 -28.51
CA GLU A 479 -18.69 13.92 -27.06
C GLU A 479 -19.57 12.89 -26.34
N HIS A 480 -20.53 12.28 -27.04
CA HIS A 480 -21.49 11.32 -26.50
C HIS A 480 -20.95 9.87 -26.45
N GLN A 481 -19.69 9.65 -26.84
CA GLN A 481 -19.05 8.34 -26.64
C GLN A 481 -18.93 8.05 -25.13
N PRO A 482 -19.54 6.96 -24.62
CA PRO A 482 -19.51 6.66 -23.20
C PRO A 482 -18.10 6.30 -22.76
N PHE A 483 -17.69 6.77 -21.57
CA PHE A 483 -16.45 6.35 -20.93
C PHE A 483 -16.42 4.82 -20.80
N PRO A 484 -15.38 4.12 -21.29
CA PRO A 484 -15.31 2.68 -21.18
C PRO A 484 -15.11 2.27 -19.72
N THR A 485 -15.75 1.18 -19.30
CA THR A 485 -15.54 0.65 -17.95
C THR A 485 -14.25 -0.15 -17.85
N LEU A 486 -13.69 -0.24 -16.65
CA LEU A 486 -12.48 -1.04 -16.39
C LEU A 486 -12.67 -2.52 -16.79
N SER A 487 -13.87 -3.08 -16.59
CA SER A 487 -14.18 -4.46 -17.02
C SER A 487 -14.23 -4.61 -18.55
N GLN A 488 -14.74 -3.61 -19.29
CA GLN A 488 -14.78 -3.66 -20.76
C GLN A 488 -13.38 -3.72 -21.37
N ILE A 489 -12.42 -2.94 -20.87
CA ILE A 489 -11.06 -2.95 -21.43
C ILE A 489 -10.30 -4.26 -21.16
N PHE A 490 -10.57 -4.94 -20.04
CA PHE A 490 -9.98 -6.25 -19.76
C PHE A 490 -10.37 -7.29 -20.81
N GLN A 491 -11.59 -7.19 -21.35
CA GLN A 491 -12.12 -8.04 -22.41
C GLN A 491 -11.65 -7.60 -23.81
N ALA A 492 -11.55 -6.29 -24.04
CA ALA A 492 -11.28 -5.73 -25.38
C ALA A 492 -9.79 -5.72 -25.77
N VAL A 493 -8.88 -5.42 -24.84
CA VAL A 493 -7.43 -5.31 -25.14
C VAL A 493 -6.77 -6.70 -25.04
N PRO A 494 -5.86 -7.11 -25.95
CA PRO A 494 -5.20 -8.43 -25.87
C PRO A 494 -4.47 -8.67 -24.55
N GLU A 495 -4.62 -9.85 -23.93
CA GLU A 495 -4.09 -10.20 -22.58
C GLU A 495 -2.56 -9.99 -22.44
N ASN A 496 -1.81 -10.10 -23.54
CA ASN A 496 -0.36 -9.89 -23.55
C ASN A 496 0.09 -8.44 -23.33
N VAL A 497 -0.82 -7.46 -23.45
CA VAL A 497 -0.53 -6.03 -23.26
C VAL A 497 -0.71 -5.71 -21.78
N GLY A 498 0.31 -5.18 -21.13
CA GLY A 498 0.19 -4.81 -19.73
C GLY A 498 -0.73 -3.59 -19.52
N PHE A 499 -1.30 -3.44 -18.33
CA PHE A 499 -2.00 -2.21 -17.93
C PHE A 499 -1.22 -1.47 -16.84
N ASN A 500 -0.94 -0.19 -17.04
CA ASN A 500 -0.64 0.75 -15.96
C ASN A 500 -1.95 1.46 -15.61
N ILE A 501 -2.46 1.23 -14.41
CA ILE A 501 -3.76 1.73 -13.97
C ILE A 501 -3.52 2.91 -13.04
N GLU A 502 -3.68 4.15 -13.54
CA GLU A 502 -3.63 5.33 -12.68
C GLU A 502 -4.93 5.41 -11.86
N LEU A 503 -4.81 5.29 -10.54
CA LEU A 503 -5.91 5.43 -9.60
C LEU A 503 -6.13 6.93 -9.37
N LYS A 504 -7.07 7.53 -10.09
CA LYS A 504 -7.23 8.98 -10.07
C LYS A 504 -7.94 9.43 -8.80
N TRP A 505 -7.18 10.02 -7.89
CA TRP A 505 -7.63 10.54 -6.60
C TRP A 505 -7.33 12.03 -6.49
N ILE A 506 -8.24 12.79 -5.89
CA ILE A 506 -8.10 14.24 -5.71
C ILE A 506 -6.92 14.56 -4.77
N SER A 507 -6.20 15.63 -5.09
CA SER A 507 -5.10 16.13 -4.26
C SER A 507 -5.38 17.55 -3.78
N GLN A 508 -4.84 17.91 -2.60
CA GLN A 508 -4.86 19.28 -2.11
C GLN A 508 -3.56 19.99 -2.51
N PHE A 509 -3.68 21.22 -3.02
CA PHE A 509 -2.56 22.09 -3.32
C PHE A 509 -2.14 22.91 -2.08
N LYS A 510 -0.90 23.40 -2.09
CA LYS A 510 -0.26 24.10 -0.97
C LYS A 510 -0.90 25.45 -0.61
N ASP A 511 -1.69 26.02 -1.51
CA ASP A 511 -2.53 27.20 -1.23
C ASP A 511 -3.85 26.85 -0.49
N GLY A 512 -4.13 25.55 -0.31
CA GLY A 512 -5.31 25.00 0.35
C GLY A 512 -6.47 24.68 -0.60
N SER A 513 -6.35 25.01 -1.89
CA SER A 513 -7.32 24.60 -2.92
C SER A 513 -7.21 23.10 -3.22
N TRP A 514 -8.26 22.55 -3.83
CA TRP A 514 -8.34 21.12 -4.19
C TRP A 514 -8.46 20.95 -5.69
N ASP A 515 -7.86 19.89 -6.21
CA ASP A 515 -8.04 19.44 -7.59
C ASP A 515 -9.52 19.25 -7.94
N ALA A 516 -9.90 19.58 -9.17
CA ALA A 516 -11.29 19.66 -9.66
C ALA A 516 -12.27 20.45 -8.75
N HIS A 517 -11.77 21.30 -7.84
CA HIS A 517 -12.53 21.96 -6.77
C HIS A 517 -13.32 21.02 -5.84
N LEU A 518 -12.94 19.74 -5.75
CA LEU A 518 -13.60 18.72 -4.93
C LEU A 518 -12.70 18.29 -3.76
N SER A 519 -13.17 18.42 -2.52
CA SER A 519 -12.41 18.03 -1.32
C SER A 519 -12.61 16.59 -0.84
N SER A 520 -13.65 15.92 -1.34
CA SER A 520 -13.88 14.46 -1.26
C SER A 520 -15.13 14.11 -2.08
N TYR A 521 -15.15 12.93 -2.70
CA TYR A 521 -16.30 12.43 -3.45
C TYR A 521 -16.66 10.96 -3.12
N PHE A 522 -15.71 10.15 -2.60
CA PHE A 522 -15.97 8.82 -2.04
C PHE A 522 -15.15 8.56 -0.76
N ASN A 523 -15.53 7.50 -0.05
CA ASN A 523 -14.68 6.87 0.96
C ASN A 523 -13.52 6.12 0.25
N MET A 524 -12.28 6.28 0.73
CA MET A 524 -11.08 5.71 0.08
C MET A 524 -11.02 4.17 0.14
N ASN A 525 -11.55 3.53 1.19
CA ASN A 525 -11.73 2.07 1.19
C ASN A 525 -12.73 1.65 0.10
N GLN A 526 -13.90 2.27 0.03
CA GLN A 526 -14.91 1.93 -0.99
C GLN A 526 -14.36 2.08 -2.42
N PHE A 527 -13.65 3.17 -2.70
CA PHE A 527 -13.03 3.42 -4.00
C PHE A 527 -12.05 2.31 -4.39
N LEU A 528 -11.11 1.97 -3.49
CA LEU A 528 -10.10 0.96 -3.76
C LEU A 528 -10.67 -0.46 -3.77
N ASP A 529 -11.60 -0.80 -2.87
CA ASP A 529 -12.19 -2.13 -2.79
C ASP A 529 -12.89 -2.51 -4.10
N ILE A 530 -13.64 -1.58 -4.70
CA ILE A 530 -14.33 -1.81 -5.98
C ILE A 530 -13.32 -1.99 -7.12
N ILE A 531 -12.33 -1.09 -7.23
CA ILE A 531 -11.35 -1.11 -8.33
C ILE A 531 -10.43 -2.34 -8.22
N LEU A 532 -9.87 -2.60 -7.03
CA LEU A 532 -9.00 -3.75 -6.78
C LEU A 532 -9.73 -5.07 -6.97
N THR A 533 -10.99 -5.19 -6.53
CA THR A 533 -11.82 -6.37 -6.80
C THR A 533 -12.02 -6.56 -8.30
N CYS A 534 -12.36 -5.50 -9.04
CA CYS A 534 -12.50 -5.56 -10.49
C CYS A 534 -11.21 -6.06 -11.17
N VAL A 535 -10.05 -5.49 -10.82
CA VAL A 535 -8.75 -5.88 -11.39
C VAL A 535 -8.38 -7.33 -11.03
N LEU A 536 -8.47 -7.71 -9.76
CA LEU A 536 -8.07 -9.05 -9.29
C LEU A 536 -8.94 -10.17 -9.90
N GLN A 537 -10.21 -9.89 -10.19
CA GLN A 537 -11.13 -10.82 -10.85
C GLN A 537 -10.98 -10.87 -12.39
N ASN A 538 -10.66 -9.74 -13.05
CA ASN A 538 -10.70 -9.63 -14.52
C ASN A 538 -9.33 -9.66 -15.21
N ALA A 539 -8.22 -9.44 -14.49
CA ALA A 539 -6.89 -9.33 -15.10
C ALA A 539 -6.31 -10.64 -15.66
N GLY A 540 -6.76 -11.81 -15.20
CA GLY A 540 -6.24 -13.10 -15.68
C GLY A 540 -4.72 -13.25 -15.46
N LYS A 541 -3.97 -13.40 -16.56
CA LYS A 541 -2.50 -13.43 -16.59
C LYS A 541 -1.88 -12.11 -17.07
N ARG A 542 -2.68 -11.06 -17.29
CA ARG A 542 -2.20 -9.74 -17.71
C ARG A 542 -1.23 -9.18 -16.67
N LYS A 543 -0.16 -8.54 -17.15
CA LYS A 543 0.79 -7.81 -16.30
C LYS A 543 0.15 -6.48 -15.91
N ILE A 544 -0.09 -6.26 -14.62
CA ILE A 544 -0.69 -5.04 -14.07
C ILE A 544 0.36 -4.29 -13.26
N ILE A 545 0.35 -2.97 -13.37
CA ILE A 545 1.00 -2.02 -12.47
C ILE A 545 -0.09 -1.02 -12.08
N PHE A 546 -0.21 -0.67 -10.81
CA PHE A 546 -0.99 0.50 -10.41
C PHE A 546 -0.09 1.73 -10.35
N SER A 547 -0.67 2.92 -10.48
CA SER A 547 0.02 4.17 -10.17
C SER A 547 -0.92 5.18 -9.51
N CYS A 548 -0.40 6.08 -8.69
CA CYS A 548 -1.20 7.15 -8.07
C CYS A 548 -0.30 8.29 -7.58
N PHE A 549 -0.79 9.54 -7.64
CA PHE A 549 -0.15 10.70 -7.02
C PHE A 549 -0.44 10.82 -5.51
N ASP A 550 -1.49 10.16 -5.03
CA ASP A 550 -1.84 10.16 -3.61
C ASP A 550 -1.04 9.06 -2.86
N PRO A 551 -0.25 9.43 -1.85
CA PRO A 551 0.58 8.49 -1.10
C PRO A 551 -0.24 7.56 -0.20
N ASP A 552 -1.42 7.97 0.28
CA ASP A 552 -2.29 7.12 1.10
C ASP A 552 -2.96 6.04 0.25
N VAL A 553 -3.41 6.38 -0.95
CA VAL A 553 -3.84 5.40 -1.95
C VAL A 553 -2.72 4.41 -2.26
N CYS A 554 -1.48 4.87 -2.46
CA CYS A 554 -0.34 3.99 -2.72
C CYS A 554 -0.11 2.98 -1.59
N THR A 555 -0.11 3.47 -0.35
CA THR A 555 -0.09 2.66 0.87
C THR A 555 -1.24 1.66 0.91
N MET A 556 -2.48 2.10 0.72
CA MET A 556 -3.67 1.24 0.85
C MET A 556 -3.69 0.14 -0.21
N VAL A 557 -3.23 0.42 -1.44
CA VAL A 557 -3.07 -0.61 -2.48
C VAL A 557 -1.99 -1.64 -2.11
N ARG A 558 -0.90 -1.23 -1.44
CA ARG A 558 0.11 -2.16 -0.92
C ARG A 558 -0.40 -3.00 0.26
N GLN A 559 -1.35 -2.49 1.03
CA GLN A 559 -1.92 -3.17 2.20
C GLN A 559 -3.18 -4.00 1.90
N LYS A 560 -3.94 -3.69 0.85
CA LYS A 560 -5.20 -4.41 0.50
C LYS A 560 -5.00 -5.64 -0.38
N GLN A 561 -3.84 -5.81 -1.01
CA GLN A 561 -3.56 -6.94 -1.90
C GLN A 561 -2.06 -7.28 -1.97
N ASN A 562 -1.75 -8.49 -2.44
CA ASN A 562 -0.41 -9.09 -2.39
C ASN A 562 0.20 -9.41 -3.77
N LYS A 563 -0.48 -9.06 -4.88
CA LYS A 563 -0.21 -9.63 -6.21
C LYS A 563 0.42 -8.63 -7.18
N TYR A 564 -0.08 -7.40 -7.25
CA TYR A 564 0.35 -6.41 -8.23
C TYR A 564 1.15 -5.27 -7.58
N PRO A 565 2.19 -4.76 -8.26
CA PRO A 565 2.96 -3.60 -7.81
C PRO A 565 2.17 -2.30 -7.98
N ILE A 566 2.63 -1.27 -7.27
CA ILE A 566 2.23 0.12 -7.47
C ILE A 566 3.48 1.00 -7.64
N LEU A 567 3.39 2.04 -8.48
CA LEU A 567 4.37 3.11 -8.65
C LEU A 567 3.80 4.41 -8.05
N PHE A 568 4.59 5.12 -7.26
CA PHE A 568 4.21 6.44 -6.76
C PHE A 568 4.47 7.50 -7.83
N LEU A 569 3.44 8.19 -8.30
CA LEU A 569 3.56 9.28 -9.26
C LEU A 569 4.06 10.54 -8.54
N THR A 570 5.03 11.24 -9.12
CA THR A 570 5.53 12.51 -8.59
C THR A 570 5.75 13.52 -9.70
N GLN A 571 5.32 14.76 -9.44
CA GLN A 571 5.58 15.92 -10.31
C GLN A 571 6.97 16.55 -10.08
N GLY A 572 7.66 16.15 -9.00
CA GLY A 572 8.93 16.75 -8.61
C GLY A 572 8.81 18.22 -8.18
N VAL A 573 9.95 18.91 -8.17
CA VAL A 573 10.00 20.38 -8.07
C VAL A 573 9.92 20.96 -9.48
N THR A 574 8.81 21.62 -9.82
CA THR A 574 8.60 22.22 -11.15
C THR A 574 7.73 23.48 -11.07
N GLU A 575 7.84 24.33 -12.09
CA GLU A 575 7.00 25.53 -12.28
C GLU A 575 5.76 25.23 -13.12
N LEU A 576 5.63 24.00 -13.66
CA LEU A 576 4.56 23.59 -14.57
C LEU A 576 3.23 23.27 -13.87
N TYR A 577 3.30 22.85 -12.60
CA TYR A 577 2.15 22.39 -11.82
C TYR A 577 2.14 23.07 -10.43
N PRO A 578 0.96 23.33 -9.83
CA PRO A 578 0.89 23.85 -8.47
C PRO A 578 1.54 22.90 -7.45
N GLU A 579 2.20 23.45 -6.43
CA GLU A 579 2.78 22.62 -5.36
C GLU A 579 1.70 21.83 -4.59
N LEU A 580 1.95 20.54 -4.37
CA LEU A 580 1.08 19.67 -3.57
C LEU A 580 1.27 19.90 -2.07
N MET A 581 0.19 19.81 -1.30
CA MET A 581 0.18 20.08 0.15
C MET A 581 0.93 19.01 0.97
N ASP A 582 0.83 17.74 0.56
CA ASP A 582 1.46 16.63 1.27
C ASP A 582 2.99 16.61 1.08
N ILE A 583 3.76 16.58 2.17
CA ILE A 583 5.23 16.61 2.12
C ILE A 583 5.79 15.47 1.27
N ARG A 584 5.16 14.29 1.28
CA ARG A 584 5.61 13.11 0.51
C ARG A 584 5.60 13.35 -1.00
N CYS A 585 4.87 14.36 -1.46
CA CYS A 585 4.69 14.70 -2.88
C CYS A 585 5.58 15.86 -3.36
N GLN A 586 6.27 16.59 -2.45
CA GLN A 586 6.89 17.90 -2.75
C GLN A 586 8.22 17.84 -3.52
N SER A 587 8.87 16.68 -3.63
CA SER A 587 10.04 16.49 -4.50
C SER A 587 10.25 15.03 -4.87
N THR A 588 11.01 14.75 -5.93
CA THR A 588 11.33 13.38 -6.31
C THR A 588 12.18 12.65 -5.25
N LYS A 589 12.98 13.36 -4.44
CA LYS A 589 13.78 12.73 -3.36
C LYS A 589 12.92 12.19 -2.22
N ILE A 590 11.95 12.97 -1.74
CA ILE A 590 11.02 12.49 -0.71
C ILE A 590 10.09 11.41 -1.29
N ALA A 591 9.70 11.50 -2.56
CA ALA A 591 8.98 10.45 -3.26
C ALA A 591 9.75 9.11 -3.31
N MET A 592 11.07 9.13 -3.60
CA MET A 592 11.92 7.94 -3.48
C MET A 592 11.96 7.41 -2.03
N SER A 593 12.11 8.30 -1.03
CA SER A 593 12.19 7.85 0.37
C SER A 593 10.88 7.24 0.85
N PHE A 594 9.74 7.80 0.44
CA PHE A 594 8.40 7.28 0.70
C PHE A 594 8.19 5.92 0.03
N ALA A 595 8.53 5.80 -1.27
CA ALA A 595 8.40 4.55 -2.00
C ALA A 595 9.28 3.43 -1.38
N GLN A 596 10.45 3.80 -0.84
CA GLN A 596 11.32 2.89 -0.10
C GLN A 596 10.72 2.49 1.26
N SER A 597 10.17 3.44 2.04
CA SER A 597 9.65 3.19 3.40
C SER A 597 8.35 2.39 3.42
N GLU A 598 7.42 2.64 2.49
CA GLU A 598 6.17 1.87 2.34
C GLU A 598 6.33 0.62 1.43
N ASN A 599 7.56 0.29 1.04
CA ASN A 599 7.87 -0.91 0.25
C ASN A 599 7.07 -0.99 -1.07
N ILE A 600 6.95 0.15 -1.76
CA ILE A 600 6.34 0.34 -3.08
C ILE A 600 7.35 -0.11 -4.17
N LEU A 601 6.91 -0.44 -5.39
CA LEU A 601 7.82 -0.96 -6.44
C LEU A 601 8.85 0.11 -6.87
N GLY A 602 8.40 1.36 -6.98
CA GLY A 602 9.18 2.43 -7.54
C GLY A 602 8.41 3.74 -7.67
N ILE A 603 8.97 4.65 -8.45
CA ILE A 603 8.40 5.96 -8.74
C ILE A 603 8.11 6.13 -10.24
N SER A 604 7.16 6.99 -10.56
CA SER A 604 6.91 7.49 -11.91
C SER A 604 7.02 9.02 -11.88
N ALA A 605 8.19 9.54 -12.25
CA ALA A 605 8.53 10.94 -12.05
C ALA A 605 8.34 11.79 -13.31
N HIS A 606 8.00 13.07 -13.13
CA HIS A 606 7.80 13.96 -14.27
C HIS A 606 9.11 14.23 -15.02
N THR A 607 9.04 14.15 -16.35
CA THR A 607 10.22 14.14 -17.23
C THR A 607 10.99 15.47 -17.18
N ASP A 608 10.31 16.60 -16.97
CA ASP A 608 10.94 17.93 -16.83
C ASP A 608 12.01 17.98 -15.73
N GLU A 609 11.76 17.37 -14.57
CA GLU A 609 12.73 17.34 -13.47
C GLU A 609 13.82 16.29 -13.73
N LEU A 610 13.46 15.10 -14.24
CA LEU A 610 14.44 14.05 -14.56
C LEU A 610 15.46 14.48 -15.63
N LEU A 611 15.05 15.23 -16.65
CA LEU A 611 15.98 15.76 -17.66
C LEU A 611 16.96 16.80 -17.07
N LYS A 612 16.56 17.51 -16.01
CA LYS A 612 17.43 18.43 -15.24
C LYS A 612 18.32 17.69 -14.24
N HIS A 613 17.85 16.55 -13.74
CA HIS A 613 18.44 15.76 -12.64
C HIS A 613 18.54 14.26 -12.95
N MET A 614 19.26 13.91 -14.02
CA MET A 614 19.45 12.52 -14.48
C MET A 614 20.08 11.61 -13.41
N GLU A 615 20.75 12.18 -12.40
CA GLU A 615 21.24 11.44 -11.23
C GLU A 615 20.13 10.75 -10.42
N PHE A 616 18.90 11.28 -10.45
CA PHE A 616 17.76 10.72 -9.71
C PHE A 616 17.39 9.30 -10.16
N ILE A 617 17.62 8.95 -11.44
CA ILE A 617 17.39 7.58 -11.93
C ILE A 617 18.33 6.61 -11.20
N ARG A 618 19.63 6.95 -11.11
CA ARG A 618 20.63 6.14 -10.41
C ARG A 618 20.41 6.13 -8.90
N GLU A 619 19.97 7.25 -8.30
CA GLU A 619 19.65 7.35 -6.88
C GLU A 619 18.49 6.40 -6.52
N ALA A 620 17.40 6.40 -7.31
CA ALA A 620 16.28 5.49 -7.12
C ALA A 620 16.68 4.02 -7.31
N HIS A 621 17.47 3.70 -8.35
CA HIS A 621 18.02 2.34 -8.51
C HIS A 621 18.88 1.90 -7.33
N SER A 622 19.68 2.79 -6.74
CA SER A 622 20.49 2.48 -5.55
C SER A 622 19.64 2.19 -4.30
N LYS A 623 18.41 2.69 -4.26
CA LYS A 623 17.39 2.40 -3.24
C LYS A 623 16.58 1.12 -3.54
N GLY A 624 16.84 0.44 -4.66
CA GLY A 624 16.10 -0.74 -5.10
C GLY A 624 14.74 -0.44 -5.74
N LEU A 625 14.54 0.80 -6.20
CA LEU A 625 13.29 1.27 -6.81
C LEU A 625 13.36 1.19 -8.35
N VAL A 626 12.22 0.92 -8.96
CA VAL A 626 12.00 1.05 -10.42
C VAL A 626 11.71 2.51 -10.78
N VAL A 627 12.20 3.00 -11.93
CA VAL A 627 11.97 4.39 -12.36
C VAL A 627 11.24 4.47 -13.70
N PHE A 628 9.98 4.89 -13.64
CA PHE A 628 9.22 5.31 -14.81
C PHE A 628 9.27 6.84 -14.94
N CYS A 629 8.94 7.35 -16.11
CA CYS A 629 8.74 8.77 -16.32
C CYS A 629 7.56 9.08 -17.26
N TRP A 630 6.98 10.26 -17.10
CA TRP A 630 5.77 10.72 -17.79
C TRP A 630 5.85 12.22 -18.12
N GLY A 631 4.91 12.71 -18.94
CA GLY A 631 4.78 14.13 -19.32
C GLY A 631 5.35 14.46 -20.71
N ASP A 632 4.95 15.62 -21.25
CA ASP A 632 5.09 15.99 -22.66
C ASP A 632 6.51 15.90 -23.22
N TYR A 633 7.54 16.10 -22.40
CA TYR A 633 8.94 15.97 -22.82
C TYR A 633 9.30 14.57 -23.29
N ASN A 634 8.60 13.52 -22.85
CA ASN A 634 8.76 12.18 -23.39
C ASN A 634 8.22 12.03 -24.82
N ASN A 635 7.48 12.99 -25.37
CA ASN A 635 7.07 12.97 -26.78
C ASN A 635 8.22 13.32 -27.74
N ASP A 636 9.33 13.88 -27.25
CA ASP A 636 10.55 14.07 -28.04
C ASP A 636 11.46 12.81 -28.07
N HIS A 637 11.89 12.42 -29.27
CA HIS A 637 12.69 11.20 -29.47
C HIS A 637 14.08 11.27 -28.82
N GLU A 638 14.72 12.45 -28.81
CA GLU A 638 16.06 12.59 -28.26
C GLU A 638 16.03 12.58 -26.72
N ASN A 639 15.00 13.16 -26.10
CA ASN A 639 14.72 12.97 -24.67
C ASN A 639 14.55 11.48 -24.34
N ARG A 640 13.71 10.74 -25.10
CA ARG A 640 13.57 9.28 -24.95
C ARG A 640 14.87 8.51 -25.21
N ARG A 641 15.83 9.05 -25.98
CA ARG A 641 17.17 8.45 -26.15
C ARG A 641 18.00 8.66 -24.88
N MET A 642 18.14 9.92 -24.44
CA MET A 642 18.95 10.30 -23.28
C MET A 642 18.50 9.56 -22.00
N LEU A 643 17.19 9.41 -21.78
CA LEU A 643 16.64 8.66 -20.64
C LEU A 643 16.98 7.17 -20.71
N ARG A 644 16.97 6.54 -21.89
CA ARG A 644 17.38 5.14 -22.08
C ARG A 644 18.89 4.93 -21.91
N GLU A 645 19.69 5.93 -22.26
CA GLU A 645 21.15 5.93 -21.98
C GLU A 645 21.46 6.08 -20.49
N HIS A 646 20.49 6.52 -19.68
CA HIS A 646 20.54 6.59 -18.22
C HIS A 646 19.80 5.44 -17.52
N ASP A 647 19.55 4.32 -18.23
CA ASP A 647 18.92 3.09 -17.70
C ASP A 647 17.46 3.25 -17.18
N ILE A 648 16.68 4.23 -17.66
CA ILE A 648 15.24 4.35 -17.29
C ILE A 648 14.47 3.03 -17.49
N ASP A 649 13.57 2.66 -16.57
CA ASP A 649 12.83 1.40 -16.63
C ASP A 649 11.55 1.48 -17.48
N GLY A 650 10.90 2.66 -17.52
CA GLY A 650 9.65 2.87 -18.25
C GLY A 650 9.51 4.30 -18.77
N LEU A 651 8.96 4.43 -19.98
CA LEU A 651 8.67 5.67 -20.67
C LEU A 651 7.17 5.71 -20.97
N ILE A 652 6.44 6.61 -20.31
CA ILE A 652 5.02 6.89 -20.57
C ILE A 652 4.95 8.09 -21.52
N TYR A 653 4.39 7.90 -22.73
CA TYR A 653 4.31 8.94 -23.76
C TYR A 653 3.15 8.75 -24.74
N ASP A 654 2.74 9.84 -25.37
CA ASP A 654 1.74 9.86 -26.44
C ASP A 654 2.33 9.31 -27.75
N ARG A 655 1.51 9.18 -28.80
CA ARG A 655 2.01 9.06 -30.19
C ARG A 655 3.03 7.93 -30.43
N ILE A 656 2.96 6.84 -29.66
CA ILE A 656 3.77 5.63 -29.85
C ILE A 656 3.65 5.00 -31.27
N VAL A 657 2.62 5.42 -32.02
CA VAL A 657 2.36 5.12 -33.43
C VAL A 657 3.34 5.81 -34.39
N ASP A 658 3.82 7.02 -34.07
CA ASP A 658 4.61 7.85 -35.00
C ASP A 658 6.06 7.34 -35.16
N ASP A 659 6.61 6.72 -34.12
CA ASP A 659 7.98 6.17 -34.13
C ASP A 659 8.06 4.71 -34.62
N ASN A 660 6.99 3.95 -34.46
CA ASN A 660 6.99 2.50 -34.60
C ASN A 660 6.17 2.06 -35.81
N LEU A 661 6.78 1.35 -36.76
CA LEU A 661 6.05 0.41 -37.62
C LEU A 661 5.38 -0.66 -36.73
N GLU A 662 4.32 -1.32 -37.24
CA GLU A 662 3.66 -2.45 -36.55
C GLU A 662 4.69 -3.42 -35.97
N GLN A 663 4.68 -3.58 -34.65
CA GLN A 663 5.72 -4.27 -33.90
C GLN A 663 5.08 -5.17 -32.84
N LEU A 664 5.68 -6.34 -32.64
CA LEU A 664 5.25 -7.27 -31.60
C LEU A 664 5.59 -6.69 -30.22
N ASN A 665 4.58 -6.61 -29.36
CA ASN A 665 4.72 -6.32 -27.94
C ASN A 665 5.83 -7.18 -27.31
N ILE A 666 6.71 -6.54 -26.53
CA ILE A 666 7.93 -7.14 -25.97
C ILE A 666 7.68 -8.44 -25.18
N PHE A 667 6.55 -8.56 -24.48
CA PHE A 667 6.25 -9.77 -23.70
C PHE A 667 5.97 -10.97 -24.59
N LYS A 668 5.31 -10.79 -25.75
CA LYS A 668 5.16 -11.86 -26.75
C LYS A 668 6.49 -12.31 -27.32
N VAL A 669 7.42 -11.39 -27.55
CA VAL A 669 8.76 -11.72 -28.07
C VAL A 669 9.57 -12.51 -27.03
N GLU A 670 9.50 -12.12 -25.75
CA GLU A 670 10.13 -12.84 -24.65
C GLU A 670 9.53 -14.25 -24.45
N GLU A 671 8.20 -14.39 -24.51
CA GLU A 671 7.49 -15.66 -24.34
C GLU A 671 7.78 -16.66 -25.49
N GLN A 672 8.10 -16.17 -26.69
CA GLN A 672 8.49 -16.99 -27.84
C GLN A 672 9.96 -17.44 -27.85
N GLY A 673 10.74 -17.10 -26.80
CA GLY A 673 12.16 -17.43 -26.72
C GLY A 673 13.04 -16.62 -27.69
N GLY A 674 12.51 -15.52 -28.24
CA GLY A 674 13.24 -14.64 -29.15
C GLY A 674 14.46 -14.05 -28.45
N THR A 675 15.65 -14.25 -29.04
CA THR A 675 16.85 -13.58 -28.50
C THR A 675 16.84 -12.10 -28.87
N LEU A 676 17.37 -11.26 -27.97
CA LEU A 676 17.41 -9.79 -28.09
C LEU A 676 17.94 -9.29 -29.45
N LYS A 677 18.75 -10.10 -30.14
CA LYS A 677 19.30 -9.84 -31.48
C LYS A 677 18.26 -9.71 -32.59
N GLU A 678 17.09 -10.31 -32.48
CA GLU A 678 16.03 -10.15 -33.49
C GLU A 678 15.31 -8.80 -33.35
N VAL A 679 15.08 -8.33 -32.11
CA VAL A 679 14.53 -7.00 -31.81
C VAL A 679 15.49 -5.88 -32.21
N ILE A 680 16.81 -6.11 -32.11
CA ILE A 680 17.83 -5.14 -32.56
C ILE A 680 17.73 -4.84 -34.07
N LYS A 681 17.12 -5.74 -34.88
CA LYS A 681 16.99 -5.52 -36.32
C LYS A 681 15.87 -4.56 -36.72
N THR A 682 14.86 -4.36 -35.86
CA THR A 682 13.80 -3.35 -36.06
C THR A 682 14.07 -2.05 -35.30
N CYS A 683 14.80 -2.10 -34.18
CA CYS A 683 15.02 -0.94 -33.31
C CYS A 683 16.36 -0.20 -33.56
N ALA A 684 17.05 -0.51 -34.67
CA ALA A 684 18.19 0.29 -35.12
C ALA A 684 17.69 1.55 -35.81
N CYS A 685 17.81 2.68 -35.11
CA CYS A 685 17.71 4.04 -35.64
C CYS A 685 18.33 4.13 -37.05
N SER A 686 17.64 4.78 -37.99
CA SER A 686 17.90 4.72 -39.43
C SER A 686 19.14 5.50 -39.90
N THR A 687 20.30 5.25 -39.30
CA THR A 687 21.62 5.69 -39.78
C THR A 687 22.05 4.90 -41.02
N ARG A 688 21.28 5.02 -42.10
CA ARG A 688 21.74 4.74 -43.46
C ARG A 688 22.21 6.03 -44.10
N SER A 689 23.41 6.45 -43.75
CA SER A 689 24.23 7.26 -44.65
C SER A 689 24.43 6.46 -45.94
N ILE A 690 23.72 6.85 -47.01
CA ILE A 690 23.84 6.20 -48.31
C ILE A 690 25.25 6.50 -48.86
N PRO A 691 26.10 5.48 -49.09
CA PRO A 691 27.35 5.70 -49.81
C PRO A 691 26.98 5.93 -51.27
N CYS A 692 27.25 7.13 -51.79
CA CYS A 692 27.08 7.41 -53.21
C CYS A 692 28.17 6.66 -53.99
N SER A 693 27.83 5.47 -54.50
CA SER A 693 28.70 4.67 -55.36
C SER A 693 27.91 4.13 -56.55
N SER A 694 28.02 4.86 -57.67
CA SER A 694 27.90 4.45 -59.07
C SER A 694 27.44 3.01 -59.38
N MET A 695 26.32 2.87 -60.11
CA MET A 695 26.11 1.98 -61.28
C MET A 695 24.77 2.35 -61.97
N PRO A 696 24.53 2.00 -63.25
CA PRO A 696 23.79 2.87 -64.17
C PRO A 696 22.28 2.63 -64.27
N CYS A 697 21.53 3.71 -64.54
CA CYS A 697 20.13 3.63 -64.97
C CYS A 697 20.01 3.21 -66.45
N PRO A 698 18.99 2.41 -66.83
CA PRO A 698 18.77 2.00 -68.21
C PRO A 698 18.25 3.18 -69.05
N GLY A 699 18.79 3.32 -70.26
CA GLY A 699 18.53 4.50 -71.09
C GLY A 699 17.10 4.58 -71.64
N LYS A 700 16.60 5.82 -71.72
CA LYS A 700 15.71 6.24 -72.80
C LYS A 700 16.32 7.45 -73.51
N VAL A 701 16.24 7.42 -74.83
CA VAL A 701 16.83 8.39 -75.75
C VAL A 701 16.11 9.73 -75.65
N HIS A 702 16.87 10.82 -75.56
CA HIS A 702 16.54 12.09 -76.22
C HIS A 702 17.85 12.82 -76.58
N GLU A 703 17.82 13.55 -77.70
CA GLU A 703 19.01 14.06 -78.38
C GLU A 703 19.42 15.47 -77.92
N ALA A 704 20.70 15.76 -78.18
CA ALA A 704 21.27 17.07 -78.56
C ALA A 704 21.63 18.14 -77.49
N ASN A 705 22.94 18.41 -77.47
CA ASN A 705 23.63 19.71 -77.36
C ASN A 705 23.77 20.42 -76.00
N GLY A 706 25.01 20.76 -75.66
CA GLY A 706 25.33 21.92 -74.81
C GLY A 706 26.49 21.74 -73.82
N GLU A 707 27.65 22.28 -74.18
CA GLU A 707 28.74 22.86 -73.37
C GLU A 707 28.29 23.46 -71.98
N SER A 708 29.12 23.65 -70.94
CA SER A 708 30.53 23.31 -70.59
C SER A 708 30.85 23.93 -69.21
N ASP A 709 31.84 23.42 -68.45
CA ASP A 709 32.53 24.08 -67.30
C ASP A 709 31.68 24.48 -66.05
N SER A 710 32.23 24.75 -64.85
CA SER A 710 33.46 24.30 -64.14
C SER A 710 33.41 24.78 -62.66
N GLY A 711 34.22 24.20 -61.75
CA GLY A 711 34.45 24.69 -60.36
C GLY A 711 33.51 24.10 -59.28
N LEU A 712 33.96 23.55 -58.14
CA LEU A 712 34.78 24.11 -57.04
C LEU A 712 34.06 25.26 -56.28
N SER A 713 33.98 25.33 -54.94
CA SER A 713 34.59 24.57 -53.83
C SER A 713 33.85 24.91 -52.50
N SER A 714 33.99 24.06 -51.46
CA SER A 714 33.97 24.38 -49.99
C SER A 714 32.90 25.34 -49.42
N SER A 715 32.21 25.01 -48.34
CA SER A 715 32.74 24.40 -47.09
C SER A 715 31.66 23.65 -46.31
#